data_AF-A0A800AGR3-F1
#
_entry.id   AF-A0A800AGR3-F1
#
_cell.length_a   1.000
_cell.length_b   1.000
_cell.length_c   1.000
_cell.angle_alpha   90.00
_cell.angle_beta   90.00
_cell.angle_gamma   90.00
#
_symmetry.space_group_name_H-M   'P 1'
#
loop_
_entity.id
_entity.type
_entity.pdbx_description
1 polymer ?
#
loop_
_entity_poly.entity_id
_entity_poly.type
_entity_poly.pdbx_seq_one_letter_code
_entity_poly.pdbx_strand_id
1 'polypeptide(L)'
;ITAINEDNSGNLWVGTLNGLYRLDAKLIRGLEQEAQGGGEWERFTVADGLPGDEVRAITVDKAGDVWIGTERGIGVFDGVDFRQYTQRDGLSSNSVHALATDSAGNIWAGAGVFIGEIDPFGRFVGLSKFDGINWSRIPGVSAIMATIFEDSRGDIWIGTFRDGVRVLHGDVIQKFTTVDGLASNAVSAIIEDASGQIWIGTANGISILSEFGFINLFNTDDGLIDNRVQAIWRSSTGEIWVGTSSGVSVTNIGIEYTIPDVQKWITVTVSDGLASNDIGTIFESSDGSLWFGSNDGAVLTRYVRERVPPRTRITNGPRGIVGERSVTFEYEGGDASTPKDELVYSYRIDLDDWSPFTKRTIVRFSNLTDKMEHEFVVRARDKYGNLDRVGDRARFYVDAAAPYVKITDPTDNQVIGGIYDIIGTAMDETDFKEYKIEAGPYFTHHSSQPVEDGILASWDTKDLDDGKYTIRLSAKDAQNGEYDTEHTSSYQVPVIVDNTEPKVEIIIPKAGDAYVGKIEIAATLEDTHLYSYTLKYAQTLGTAEAQKQIHFDHFSGGELKYTWDSSNVYGKTTLVLEAQDKAGNIGVAEVTLDLKNDTARPITRIIQPQAGQIISGEIDVIGTADDSTLSEFTLEYAAETHPNDYTLIKRSNFPIKNDILSAWNTVDIPDGDYILRLTAEDDNRYTNETAISIKIDNTPPIAEIDLPGDGTTLSSGNRTVISGTARDANFERYILEYSQRPVEQWRLISDSDEPVDGNILGSWNTSGFDGEYLLRLTVWDKAGLESNDVIAVILDDIFPEAQIVAPKEGEILSDVVEIIGTAEDDNFEHYELAFQREGDGDDWHEIPLPQISQTMPKKNSLLAVWDTSAGVQSLTSFRDNPLNGDYVILLTAFDKTGHKRSVVRTVIVDNKAPEAFISQPANYQQVPQQVRIIGTAADENFAEYVIEYGVGESPQRWNSASETSFLQEVRDNLLAVWNTPSSAGQYTIRLRVRDKAQHQSETRITVNVKAPILRSTGGEAMDNDAKAKLIIPPNSLSEAPVVTINPAPDIDVLPAPSGFAHTGIAYDFEPRAVRFKHIKPATIIIHYPESIDLWANDTLALLLWNEKDKTFQLIGGTMDKAKGSVAAPVTQLGRYALMRMKTALNSGTDASLSDLACQPRVFSPKRGECARISFRLGQASDVTVKIYNMAGRLKRTLQKERFMSQAWQTLVWEGRDEDQRIVPSGAYIVVVNVADKRMQKSVFVWND
;
A
#
# COMPACT_ATOMS: atom_id res chain seq x y z
N ILE A 1 13.46 -1.39 -10.69
CA ILE A 1 14.87 -1.56 -11.12
C ILE A 1 15.73 -1.05 -9.99
N THR A 2 16.71 -1.84 -9.56
CA THR A 2 17.51 -1.57 -8.34
C THR A 2 18.91 -1.05 -8.64
N ALA A 3 19.50 -1.47 -9.77
CA ALA A 3 20.84 -1.05 -10.19
C ALA A 3 20.98 -1.14 -11.71
N ILE A 4 21.82 -0.29 -12.30
CA ILE A 4 22.18 -0.32 -13.72
C ILE A 4 23.70 -0.14 -13.83
N ASN A 5 24.35 -0.92 -14.68
CA ASN A 5 25.75 -0.74 -15.03
C ASN A 5 26.05 -1.20 -16.46
N GLU A 6 27.23 -0.91 -16.99
CA GLU A 6 27.69 -1.34 -18.30
C GLU A 6 29.03 -2.04 -18.19
N ASP A 7 29.16 -3.21 -18.82
CA ASP A 7 30.43 -3.93 -18.86
C ASP A 7 31.40 -3.36 -19.92
N ASN A 8 32.66 -3.81 -19.90
CA ASN A 8 33.68 -3.34 -20.85
C ASN A 8 33.38 -3.69 -22.32
N SER A 9 32.45 -4.61 -22.58
CA SER A 9 31.99 -4.95 -23.94
C SER A 9 30.86 -4.02 -24.41
N GLY A 10 30.31 -3.22 -23.50
CA GLY A 10 29.22 -2.29 -23.73
C GLY A 10 27.83 -2.89 -23.50
N ASN A 11 27.74 -4.07 -22.87
CA ASN A 11 26.43 -4.64 -22.53
C ASN A 11 25.87 -3.95 -21.29
N LEU A 12 24.57 -3.68 -21.31
CA LEU A 12 23.88 -3.08 -20.18
C LEU A 12 23.38 -4.18 -19.25
N TRP A 13 23.68 -4.04 -17.95
CA TRP A 13 23.27 -4.94 -16.89
C TRP A 13 22.29 -4.24 -15.96
N VAL A 14 21.14 -4.87 -15.74
CA VAL A 14 20.01 -4.28 -15.00
C VAL A 14 19.60 -5.21 -13.87
N GLY A 15 19.73 -4.73 -12.65
CA GLY A 15 19.31 -5.41 -11.43
C GLY A 15 17.82 -5.21 -11.17
N THR A 16 17.14 -6.28 -10.76
CA THR A 16 15.75 -6.25 -10.32
C THR A 16 15.55 -7.12 -9.09
N LEU A 17 14.39 -7.03 -8.46
CA LEU A 17 14.00 -7.93 -7.36
C LEU A 17 13.75 -9.38 -7.84
N ASN A 18 13.72 -9.61 -9.16
CA ASN A 18 13.39 -10.90 -9.79
C ASN A 18 14.51 -11.39 -10.72
N GLY A 19 15.76 -11.01 -10.46
CA GLY A 19 16.94 -11.46 -11.18
C GLY A 19 17.71 -10.33 -11.86
N LEU A 20 18.78 -10.73 -12.53
CA LEU A 20 19.69 -9.88 -13.29
C LEU A 20 19.33 -9.96 -14.78
N TYR A 21 19.27 -8.83 -15.46
CA TYR A 21 19.00 -8.77 -16.89
C TYR A 21 20.20 -8.19 -17.64
N ARG A 22 20.48 -8.73 -18.83
CA ARG A 22 21.53 -8.24 -19.74
C ARG A 22 20.95 -7.87 -21.10
N LEU A 23 21.39 -6.74 -21.62
CA LEU A 23 21.12 -6.28 -23.00
C LEU A 23 22.44 -6.13 -23.77
N ASP A 24 22.52 -6.78 -24.93
CA ASP A 24 23.72 -6.80 -25.77
C ASP A 24 24.08 -5.40 -26.31
N ALA A 25 25.36 -5.05 -26.24
CA ALA A 25 25.93 -3.79 -26.74
C ALA A 25 25.57 -3.49 -28.20
N LYS A 26 25.44 -4.51 -29.06
CA LYS A 26 25.07 -4.36 -30.47
C LYS A 26 23.63 -3.88 -30.62
N LEU A 27 22.72 -4.37 -29.79
CA LEU A 27 21.33 -3.89 -29.75
C LEU A 27 21.28 -2.44 -29.26
N ILE A 28 22.19 -2.05 -28.38
CA ILE A 28 22.33 -0.66 -27.90
C ILE A 28 22.90 0.25 -29.00
N ARG A 29 23.89 -0.22 -29.76
CA ARG A 29 24.70 0.56 -30.73
C ARG A 29 24.21 0.54 -32.20
N GLY A 30 23.33 -0.38 -32.63
CA GLY A 30 22.71 -0.28 -33.96
C GLY A 30 21.87 -1.48 -34.44
N LEU A 31 20.56 -1.29 -34.64
CA LEU A 31 19.90 -1.23 -35.96
C LEU A 31 18.36 -1.13 -35.82
N GLU A 32 17.83 0.02 -36.24
CA GLU A 32 16.41 0.34 -36.47
C GLU A 32 15.87 -0.21 -37.81
N GLN A 33 16.43 -1.31 -38.33
CA GLN A 33 15.89 -1.99 -39.52
C GLN A 33 15.92 -3.50 -39.30
N GLU A 34 14.75 -4.12 -39.29
CA GLU A 34 14.48 -5.55 -39.09
C GLU A 34 14.56 -6.09 -37.65
N ALA A 35 13.57 -5.71 -36.83
CA ALA A 35 13.14 -6.55 -35.71
C ALA A 35 11.66 -6.34 -35.41
N GLN A 36 10.77 -6.95 -36.22
CA GLN A 36 9.41 -7.28 -35.79
C GLN A 36 9.42 -8.46 -34.78
N GLY A 37 10.30 -8.37 -33.80
CA GLY A 37 10.52 -9.34 -32.72
C GLY A 37 11.54 -8.72 -31.78
N GLY A 38 11.10 -8.31 -30.58
CA GLY A 38 11.91 -7.54 -29.64
C GLY A 38 13.27 -8.20 -29.37
N GLY A 39 14.32 -7.39 -29.32
CA GLY A 39 15.64 -7.86 -28.87
C GLY A 39 15.49 -8.48 -27.48
N GLU A 40 15.81 -9.77 -27.37
CA GLU A 40 15.56 -10.54 -26.15
C GLU A 40 16.54 -10.08 -25.05
N TRP A 41 15.97 -9.61 -23.94
CA TRP A 41 16.72 -9.45 -22.69
C TRP A 41 17.07 -10.82 -22.15
N GLU A 42 18.34 -11.06 -21.85
CA GLU A 42 18.74 -12.29 -21.19
C GLU A 42 18.58 -12.13 -19.69
N ARG A 43 17.94 -13.11 -19.05
CA ARG A 43 17.68 -13.10 -17.61
C ARG A 43 18.52 -14.16 -16.94
N PHE A 44 19.21 -13.77 -15.87
CA PHE A 44 19.95 -14.65 -14.98
C PHE A 44 19.31 -14.66 -13.59
N THR A 45 19.21 -15.85 -13.02
CA THR A 45 18.59 -16.15 -11.72
C THR A 45 19.49 -17.08 -10.90
N VAL A 46 19.03 -17.50 -9.74
CA VAL A 46 19.67 -18.56 -8.94
C VAL A 46 19.87 -19.85 -9.75
N ALA A 47 18.99 -20.14 -10.70
CA ALA A 47 19.12 -21.32 -11.57
C ALA A 47 20.35 -21.25 -12.49
N ASP A 48 20.82 -20.05 -12.80
CA ASP A 48 21.95 -19.78 -13.70
C ASP A 48 23.28 -19.61 -12.95
N GLY A 49 23.26 -19.68 -11.62
CA GLY A 49 24.44 -19.56 -10.77
C GLY A 49 24.59 -18.24 -10.02
N LEU A 50 23.57 -17.37 -10.04
CA LEU A 50 23.53 -16.18 -9.18
C LEU A 50 23.28 -16.60 -7.71
N PRO A 51 23.86 -15.94 -6.68
CA PRO A 51 23.61 -16.33 -5.28
C PRO A 51 22.17 -16.13 -4.80
N GLY A 52 21.48 -15.11 -5.33
CA GLY A 52 20.12 -14.71 -4.98
C GLY A 52 19.46 -13.97 -6.15
N ASP A 53 18.13 -13.98 -6.20
CA ASP A 53 17.38 -13.35 -7.30
C ASP A 53 17.16 -11.85 -7.05
N GLU A 54 17.28 -11.38 -5.81
CA GLU A 54 17.09 -9.98 -5.46
C GLU A 54 18.40 -9.22 -5.68
N VAL A 55 18.63 -8.78 -6.92
CA VAL A 55 19.80 -7.96 -7.26
C VAL A 55 19.63 -6.57 -6.66
N ARG A 56 20.63 -6.10 -5.93
CA ARG A 56 20.59 -4.81 -5.21
C ARG A 56 21.68 -3.84 -5.65
N ALA A 57 22.82 -4.35 -6.10
CA ALA A 57 23.93 -3.52 -6.55
C ALA A 57 24.69 -4.21 -7.69
N ILE A 58 25.23 -3.41 -8.61
CA ILE A 58 26.07 -3.89 -9.71
C ILE A 58 27.28 -2.95 -9.85
N THR A 59 28.47 -3.52 -9.90
CA THR A 59 29.70 -2.81 -10.30
C THR A 59 30.50 -3.65 -11.28
N VAL A 60 31.43 -3.02 -12.01
CA VAL A 60 32.29 -3.69 -12.97
C VAL A 60 33.72 -3.41 -12.58
N ASP A 61 34.53 -4.45 -12.50
CA ASP A 61 35.94 -4.30 -12.16
C ASP A 61 36.80 -3.89 -13.36
N LYS A 62 38.09 -3.65 -13.10
CA LYS A 62 39.03 -3.26 -14.16
C LYS A 62 39.33 -4.37 -15.17
N ALA A 63 39.07 -5.63 -14.84
CA ALA A 63 39.21 -6.75 -15.78
C ALA A 63 37.98 -6.87 -16.70
N GLY A 64 36.86 -6.29 -16.29
CA GLY A 64 35.58 -6.33 -16.99
C GLY A 64 34.62 -7.39 -16.44
N ASP A 65 34.96 -8.02 -15.31
CA ASP A 65 34.04 -8.93 -14.64
C ASP A 65 32.93 -8.10 -13.98
N VAL A 66 31.70 -8.62 -14.06
CA VAL A 66 30.52 -7.95 -13.51
C VAL A 66 30.28 -8.50 -12.10
N TRP A 67 30.27 -7.62 -11.10
CA TRP A 67 30.07 -7.94 -9.70
C TRP A 67 28.65 -7.56 -9.28
N ILE A 68 27.88 -8.53 -8.80
CA ILE A 68 26.44 -8.42 -8.54
C ILE A 68 26.18 -8.72 -7.08
N GLY A 69 25.74 -7.71 -6.33
CA GLY A 69 25.32 -7.83 -4.94
C GLY A 69 23.86 -8.25 -4.85
N THR A 70 23.60 -9.30 -4.07
CA THR A 70 22.27 -9.89 -3.89
C THR A 70 21.91 -9.98 -2.41
N GLU A 71 20.70 -10.40 -2.11
CA GLU A 71 20.26 -10.74 -0.75
C GLU A 71 20.97 -11.97 -0.15
N ARG A 72 21.73 -12.73 -0.96
CA ARG A 72 22.39 -14.00 -0.56
C ARG A 72 23.89 -14.07 -0.82
N GLY A 73 24.51 -13.01 -1.31
CA GLY A 73 25.95 -12.88 -1.48
C GLY A 73 26.31 -12.03 -2.69
N ILE A 74 27.52 -12.22 -3.20
CA ILE A 74 28.00 -11.58 -4.42
C ILE A 74 28.19 -12.62 -5.51
N GLY A 75 27.55 -12.42 -6.66
CA GLY A 75 27.85 -13.13 -7.89
C GLY A 75 28.87 -12.36 -8.70
N VAL A 76 29.82 -13.04 -9.33
CA VAL A 76 30.79 -12.46 -10.26
C VAL A 76 30.68 -13.18 -11.59
N PHE A 77 30.32 -12.46 -12.63
CA PHE A 77 30.19 -12.99 -13.97
C PHE A 77 31.44 -12.64 -14.78
N ASP A 78 32.18 -13.66 -15.20
CA ASP A 78 33.44 -13.54 -15.95
C ASP A 78 33.25 -13.56 -17.48
N GLY A 79 32.00 -13.43 -17.94
CA GLY A 79 31.61 -13.57 -19.34
C GLY A 79 31.16 -14.97 -19.73
N VAL A 80 31.43 -15.99 -18.91
CA VAL A 80 31.05 -17.39 -19.16
C VAL A 80 30.16 -17.93 -18.04
N ASP A 81 30.63 -17.88 -16.79
CA ASP A 81 29.96 -18.49 -15.64
C ASP A 81 29.92 -17.53 -14.43
N PHE A 82 29.07 -17.84 -13.46
CA PHE A 82 29.02 -17.13 -12.17
C PHE A 82 29.93 -17.78 -11.12
N ARG A 83 30.73 -16.95 -10.46
CA ARG A 83 31.42 -17.29 -9.20
C ARG A 83 30.71 -16.62 -8.04
N GLN A 84 30.65 -17.27 -6.88
CA GLN A 84 29.91 -16.77 -5.73
C GLN A 84 30.85 -16.49 -4.56
N TYR A 85 30.62 -15.36 -3.87
CA TYR A 85 31.23 -15.04 -2.61
C TYR A 85 30.16 -14.82 -1.55
N THR A 86 30.41 -15.38 -0.36
CA THR A 86 29.52 -15.32 0.80
C THR A 86 30.30 -14.81 2.01
N GLN A 87 29.63 -14.74 3.15
CA GLN A 87 30.24 -14.46 4.45
C GLN A 87 31.36 -15.45 4.79
N ARG A 88 31.32 -16.69 4.28
CA ARG A 88 32.39 -17.68 4.49
C ARG A 88 33.70 -17.26 3.81
N ASP A 89 33.62 -16.41 2.80
CA ASP A 89 34.76 -15.97 1.99
C ASP A 89 35.36 -14.66 2.51
N GLY A 90 34.77 -14.06 3.56
CA GLY A 90 35.27 -12.86 4.22
C GLY A 90 34.35 -11.63 4.12
N LEU A 91 33.19 -11.76 3.47
CA LEU A 91 32.15 -10.72 3.49
C LEU A 91 31.60 -10.50 4.91
N SER A 92 31.24 -9.26 5.24
CA SER A 92 30.62 -8.90 6.52
C SER A 92 29.23 -9.54 6.70
N SER A 93 28.49 -9.73 5.61
CA SER A 93 27.17 -10.39 5.54
C SER A 93 26.88 -10.88 4.13
N ASN A 94 25.94 -11.81 3.98
CA ASN A 94 25.43 -12.27 2.68
C ASN A 94 24.46 -11.26 2.05
N SER A 95 23.81 -10.41 2.84
CA SER A 95 22.86 -9.43 2.31
C SER A 95 23.60 -8.17 1.84
N VAL A 96 23.91 -8.09 0.55
CA VAL A 96 24.74 -7.03 -0.05
C VAL A 96 23.84 -5.95 -0.64
N HIS A 97 24.04 -4.70 -0.22
CA HIS A 97 23.20 -3.56 -0.60
C HIS A 97 23.92 -2.55 -1.49
N ALA A 98 25.24 -2.45 -1.39
CA ALA A 98 26.03 -1.50 -2.15
C ALA A 98 27.34 -2.14 -2.59
N LEU A 99 27.74 -1.85 -3.83
CA LEU A 99 29.01 -2.24 -4.42
C LEU A 99 29.65 -1.04 -5.09
N ALA A 100 30.97 -0.91 -4.95
CA ALA A 100 31.75 0.08 -5.68
C ALA A 100 33.13 -0.47 -6.02
N THR A 101 33.63 -0.15 -7.20
CA THR A 101 35.02 -0.42 -7.60
C THR A 101 35.83 0.84 -7.40
N ASP A 102 36.96 0.74 -6.69
CA ASP A 102 37.85 1.88 -6.49
C ASP A 102 38.90 2.03 -7.60
N SER A 103 39.56 3.18 -7.61
CA SER A 103 40.60 3.58 -8.54
C SER A 103 41.86 2.72 -8.44
N ALA A 104 42.03 1.93 -7.37
CA ALA A 104 43.09 0.93 -7.22
C ALA A 104 42.67 -0.45 -7.78
N GLY A 105 41.38 -0.68 -8.05
CA GLY A 105 40.82 -1.93 -8.57
C GLY A 105 40.28 -2.87 -7.48
N ASN A 106 40.10 -2.37 -6.25
CA ASN A 106 39.45 -3.13 -5.18
C ASN A 106 37.94 -3.01 -5.29
N ILE A 107 37.22 -4.02 -4.79
CA ILE A 107 35.75 -4.00 -4.69
C ILE A 107 35.36 -3.75 -3.24
N TRP A 108 34.51 -2.76 -3.03
CA TRP A 108 33.93 -2.43 -1.74
C TRP A 108 32.50 -2.93 -1.69
N ALA A 109 32.17 -3.68 -0.64
CA ALA A 109 30.83 -4.23 -0.43
C ALA A 109 30.25 -3.80 0.91
N GLY A 110 29.12 -3.12 0.85
CA GLY A 110 28.29 -2.82 2.01
C GLY A 110 27.26 -3.92 2.20
N ALA A 111 27.40 -4.69 3.27
CA ALA A 111 26.51 -5.82 3.54
C ALA A 111 25.95 -5.78 4.98
N GLY A 112 24.67 -6.14 5.13
CA GLY A 112 23.94 -6.10 6.39
C GLY A 112 22.48 -6.49 6.27
N VAL A 113 21.84 -6.84 7.39
CA VAL A 113 20.40 -7.18 7.43
C VAL A 113 19.58 -5.90 7.69
N PHE A 114 18.47 -5.71 6.97
CA PHE A 114 17.52 -4.63 7.23
C PHE A 114 16.86 -4.81 8.61
N ILE A 115 16.70 -3.70 9.34
CA ILE A 115 16.32 -3.68 10.75
C ILE A 115 14.93 -4.30 10.94
N GLY A 116 14.89 -5.44 11.62
CA GLY A 116 13.74 -6.28 11.94
C GLY A 116 14.15 -7.45 12.84
N GLU A 117 15.42 -7.86 12.73
CA GLU A 117 16.11 -8.69 13.73
C GLU A 117 17.05 -7.80 14.57
N ILE A 118 16.80 -7.71 15.87
CA ILE A 118 17.69 -7.02 16.81
C ILE A 118 18.97 -7.86 16.95
N ASP A 119 20.07 -7.43 16.33
CA ASP A 119 21.42 -7.77 16.81
C ASP A 119 21.93 -6.62 17.71
N PRO A 120 22.01 -6.82 19.04
CA PRO A 120 22.54 -5.83 19.98
C PRO A 120 24.03 -5.49 19.77
N PHE A 121 24.73 -6.16 18.84
CA PHE A 121 26.18 -6.11 18.71
C PHE A 121 26.72 -5.67 17.33
N GLY A 122 25.89 -5.37 16.33
CA GLY A 122 26.34 -4.95 14.99
C GLY A 122 27.27 -5.96 14.29
N ARG A 123 27.18 -7.24 14.64
CA ARG A 123 28.16 -8.26 14.23
C ARG A 123 28.06 -8.62 12.76
N PHE A 124 26.90 -8.42 12.13
CA PHE A 124 26.63 -8.81 10.74
C PHE A 124 26.25 -7.65 9.82
N VAL A 125 26.67 -6.43 10.17
CA VAL A 125 26.53 -5.25 9.32
C VAL A 125 27.90 -4.58 9.18
N GLY A 126 28.35 -4.29 7.97
CA GLY A 126 29.57 -3.51 7.78
C GLY A 126 30.16 -3.54 6.37
N LEU A 127 31.28 -2.85 6.22
CA LEU A 127 32.00 -2.69 4.96
C LEU A 127 33.03 -3.82 4.81
N SER A 128 33.10 -4.40 3.62
CA SER A 128 34.12 -5.38 3.23
C SER A 128 34.87 -4.89 2.00
N LYS A 129 36.14 -5.25 1.90
CA LYS A 129 37.02 -4.91 0.76
C LYS A 129 37.58 -6.19 0.15
N PHE A 130 37.47 -6.32 -1.16
CA PHE A 130 38.14 -7.33 -1.96
C PHE A 130 39.39 -6.73 -2.60
N ASP A 131 40.58 -7.24 -2.27
CA ASP A 131 41.86 -6.72 -2.75
C ASP A 131 42.34 -7.36 -4.07
N GLY A 132 41.44 -8.06 -4.77
CA GLY A 132 41.76 -8.89 -5.94
C GLY A 132 42.05 -10.35 -5.59
N ILE A 133 42.22 -10.69 -4.30
CA ILE A 133 42.49 -12.06 -3.85
C ILE A 133 41.52 -12.49 -2.76
N ASN A 134 41.33 -11.68 -1.71
CA ASN A 134 40.51 -12.04 -0.55
C ASN A 134 39.57 -10.91 -0.14
N TRP A 135 38.43 -11.30 0.43
CA TRP A 135 37.58 -10.37 1.16
C TRP A 135 38.12 -10.15 2.58
N SER A 136 38.11 -8.89 3.01
CA SER A 136 38.47 -8.49 4.36
C SER A 136 37.46 -7.46 4.90
N ARG A 137 37.03 -7.63 6.15
CA ARG A 137 36.11 -6.68 6.79
C ARG A 137 36.86 -5.45 7.28
N ILE A 138 36.28 -4.28 7.06
CA ILE A 138 36.82 -3.00 7.50
C ILE A 138 36.29 -2.69 8.92
N PRO A 139 37.17 -2.59 9.93
CA PRO A 139 36.74 -2.28 11.29
C PRO A 139 36.14 -0.88 11.42
N GLY A 140 35.22 -0.68 12.36
CA GLY A 140 34.71 0.66 12.71
C GLY A 140 33.56 1.18 11.84
N VAL A 141 33.20 0.48 10.76
CA VAL A 141 32.05 0.82 9.90
C VAL A 141 30.92 -0.20 10.13
N SER A 142 29.99 0.12 11.04
CA SER A 142 28.83 -0.72 11.40
C SER A 142 27.52 0.05 11.18
N ALA A 143 27.08 0.15 9.92
CA ALA A 143 25.81 0.76 9.54
C ALA A 143 25.27 0.10 8.26
N ILE A 144 23.95 0.11 8.05
CA ILE A 144 23.34 -0.39 6.82
C ILE A 144 23.62 0.63 5.73
N MET A 145 24.37 0.20 4.71
CA MET A 145 24.89 1.04 3.64
C MET A 145 23.89 1.06 2.50
N ALA A 146 23.52 2.26 2.06
CA ALA A 146 22.69 2.46 0.89
C ALA A 146 23.54 2.69 -0.37
N THR A 147 24.70 3.35 -0.22
CA THR A 147 25.58 3.68 -1.35
C THR A 147 27.04 3.79 -0.90
N ILE A 148 27.96 3.52 -1.82
CA ILE A 148 29.41 3.63 -1.64
C ILE A 148 29.95 4.39 -2.86
N PHE A 149 30.81 5.38 -2.64
CA PHE A 149 31.39 6.22 -3.66
C PHE A 149 32.86 6.53 -3.31
N GLU A 150 33.75 6.59 -4.29
CA GLU A 150 35.13 7.04 -4.12
C GLU A 150 35.27 8.45 -4.71
N ASP A 151 35.80 9.40 -3.94
CA ASP A 151 36.10 10.75 -4.46
C ASP A 151 37.45 10.80 -5.19
N SER A 152 37.73 11.93 -5.85
CA SER A 152 38.96 12.17 -6.61
C SER A 152 40.25 12.12 -5.77
N ARG A 153 40.14 12.15 -4.43
CA ARG A 153 41.25 12.03 -3.48
C ARG A 153 41.48 10.59 -3.01
N GLY A 154 40.60 9.67 -3.39
CA GLY A 154 40.63 8.26 -3.00
C GLY A 154 39.92 7.99 -1.67
N ASP A 155 39.14 8.94 -1.15
CA ASP A 155 38.35 8.72 0.07
C ASP A 155 37.08 7.94 -0.25
N ILE A 156 36.74 6.97 0.59
CA ILE A 156 35.54 6.15 0.42
C ILE A 156 34.40 6.76 1.22
N TRP A 157 33.42 7.30 0.52
CA TRP A 157 32.18 7.87 1.02
C TRP A 157 31.10 6.80 1.09
N ILE A 158 30.42 6.72 2.22
CA ILE A 158 29.44 5.68 2.52
C ILE A 158 28.17 6.36 3.00
N GLY A 159 27.13 6.30 2.18
CA GLY A 159 25.79 6.72 2.54
C GLY A 159 25.08 5.60 3.29
N THR A 160 24.38 5.95 4.38
CA THR A 160 23.67 4.98 5.21
C THR A 160 22.17 5.25 5.20
N PHE A 161 21.36 4.21 5.43
CA PHE A 161 19.91 4.35 5.42
C PHE A 161 19.34 5.27 6.51
N ARG A 162 20.04 5.41 7.67
CA ARG A 162 19.53 6.17 8.82
C ARG A 162 20.59 6.87 9.67
N ASP A 163 21.88 6.71 9.37
CA ASP A 163 22.98 7.10 10.26
C ASP A 163 23.96 8.10 9.61
N GLY A 164 23.48 8.83 8.59
CA GLY A 164 24.22 9.85 7.87
C GLY A 164 25.27 9.29 6.92
N VAL A 165 26.38 10.02 6.78
CA VAL A 165 27.52 9.67 5.92
C VAL A 165 28.70 9.20 6.78
N ARG A 166 29.42 8.19 6.32
CA ARG A 166 30.77 7.84 6.79
C ARG A 166 31.78 8.10 5.69
N VAL A 167 32.95 8.61 6.06
CA VAL A 167 34.07 8.82 5.13
C VAL A 167 35.27 8.08 5.67
N LEU A 168 35.84 7.21 4.85
CA LEU A 168 37.05 6.46 5.15
C LEU A 168 38.24 7.12 4.45
N HIS A 169 39.10 7.77 5.23
CA HIS A 169 40.36 8.37 4.79
C HIS A 169 41.51 7.50 5.30
N GLY A 170 41.96 6.55 4.49
CA GLY A 170 42.88 5.50 4.95
C GLY A 170 42.28 4.65 6.07
N ASP A 171 42.85 4.72 7.27
CA ASP A 171 42.34 4.00 8.47
C ASP A 171 41.41 4.87 9.34
N VAL A 172 41.18 6.13 8.98
CA VAL A 172 40.38 7.09 9.76
C VAL A 172 38.95 7.13 9.24
N ILE A 173 37.98 7.00 10.15
CA ILE A 173 36.55 7.07 9.83
C ILE A 173 35.96 8.36 10.39
N GLN A 174 35.51 9.24 9.50
CA GLN A 174 34.75 10.44 9.86
C GLN A 174 33.25 10.19 9.67
N LYS A 175 32.41 10.87 10.45
CA LYS A 175 30.94 10.79 10.40
C LYS A 175 30.35 12.18 10.20
N PHE A 176 29.37 12.28 9.31
CA PHE A 176 28.53 13.47 9.14
C PHE A 176 27.05 13.11 9.30
N THR A 177 26.32 13.94 10.04
CA THR A 177 24.90 13.80 10.35
C THR A 177 24.17 15.13 10.20
N THR A 178 22.87 15.13 10.46
CA THR A 178 22.06 16.35 10.55
C THR A 178 22.60 17.37 11.56
N VAL A 179 23.33 16.94 12.59
CA VAL A 179 23.99 17.85 13.55
C VAL A 179 25.12 18.64 12.90
N ASP A 180 25.74 18.07 11.87
CA ASP A 180 26.86 18.68 11.15
C ASP A 180 26.41 19.57 9.98
N GLY A 181 25.11 19.54 9.63
CA GLY A 181 24.53 20.31 8.53
C GLY A 181 23.95 19.49 7.38
N LEU A 182 23.95 18.14 7.49
CA LEU A 182 23.34 17.27 6.50
C LEU A 182 21.79 17.41 6.49
N ALA A 183 21.16 17.41 5.32
CA ALA A 183 19.71 17.55 5.15
C ALA A 183 18.89 16.48 5.89
N SER A 184 19.36 15.23 5.84
CA SER A 184 18.75 14.08 6.51
C SER A 184 19.78 12.97 6.69
N ASN A 185 19.65 12.19 7.77
CA ASN A 185 20.52 11.04 8.03
C ASN A 185 20.21 9.83 7.15
N ALA A 186 19.14 9.87 6.35
CA ALA A 186 18.83 8.88 5.34
C ALA A 186 19.44 9.30 4.00
N VAL A 187 20.58 8.72 3.66
CA VAL A 187 21.40 9.06 2.49
C VAL A 187 21.22 7.98 1.42
N SER A 188 20.88 8.39 0.21
CA SER A 188 20.58 7.49 -0.93
C SER A 188 21.65 7.54 -2.03
N ALA A 189 22.27 8.70 -2.24
CA ALA A 189 23.23 8.91 -3.32
C ALA A 189 24.35 9.86 -2.90
N ILE A 190 25.56 9.62 -3.39
CA ILE A 190 26.74 10.48 -3.19
C ILE A 190 27.51 10.55 -4.51
N ILE A 191 27.86 11.76 -4.95
CA ILE A 191 28.76 12.00 -6.08
C ILE A 191 29.69 13.19 -5.80
N GLU A 192 30.73 13.33 -6.63
CA GLU A 192 31.60 14.51 -6.65
C GLU A 192 31.39 15.31 -7.96
N ASP A 193 31.25 16.62 -7.83
CA ASP A 193 31.12 17.52 -8.98
C ASP A 193 32.47 17.92 -9.61
N ALA A 194 32.43 18.71 -10.68
CA ALA A 194 33.63 19.16 -11.39
C ALA A 194 34.58 20.02 -10.55
N SER A 195 34.04 20.66 -9.49
CA SER A 195 34.77 21.54 -8.59
C SER A 195 35.32 20.82 -7.36
N GLY A 196 35.09 19.51 -7.23
CA GLY A 196 35.50 18.71 -6.09
C GLY A 196 34.56 18.82 -4.88
N GLN A 197 33.35 19.36 -5.06
CA GLN A 197 32.34 19.38 -4.00
C GLN A 197 31.55 18.07 -3.99
N ILE A 198 31.19 17.61 -2.79
CA ILE A 198 30.47 16.35 -2.61
C ILE A 198 28.98 16.64 -2.52
N TRP A 199 28.20 16.10 -3.46
CA TRP A 199 26.75 16.20 -3.48
C TRP A 199 26.15 14.95 -2.85
N ILE A 200 25.27 15.16 -1.87
CA ILE A 200 24.70 14.10 -1.05
C ILE A 200 23.17 14.17 -1.18
N GLY A 201 22.59 13.17 -1.83
CA GLY A 201 21.16 12.98 -1.95
C GLY A 201 20.60 12.33 -0.70
N THR A 202 19.54 12.94 -0.15
CA THR A 202 18.92 12.49 1.09
C THR A 202 17.41 12.38 0.96
N ALA A 203 16.75 11.81 1.97
CA ALA A 203 15.29 11.79 2.04
C ALA A 203 14.63 13.19 2.18
N ASN A 204 15.41 14.25 2.39
CA ASN A 204 14.90 15.63 2.55
C ASN A 204 15.69 16.65 1.72
N GLY A 205 15.97 16.31 0.47
CA GLY A 205 16.68 17.14 -0.50
C GLY A 205 18.15 16.80 -0.63
N ILE A 206 18.91 17.75 -1.17
CA ILE A 206 20.34 17.61 -1.47
C ILE A 206 21.15 18.45 -0.49
N SER A 207 22.25 17.90 0.02
CA SER A 207 23.29 18.64 0.74
C SER A 207 24.58 18.67 -0.06
N ILE A 208 25.25 19.82 -0.11
CA ILE A 208 26.57 19.95 -0.74
C ILE A 208 27.61 20.20 0.35
N LEU A 209 28.65 19.37 0.37
CA LEU A 209 29.78 19.53 1.26
C LEU A 209 30.95 20.13 0.48
N SER A 210 31.33 21.35 0.87
CA SER A 210 32.48 22.08 0.35
C SER A 210 33.65 22.05 1.34
N GLU A 211 34.79 22.65 0.96
CA GLU A 211 35.93 22.86 1.86
C GLU A 211 35.59 23.70 3.12
N PHE A 212 34.52 24.50 3.07
CA PHE A 212 34.06 25.33 4.18
C PHE A 212 32.98 24.67 5.05
N GLY A 213 32.64 23.41 4.77
CA GLY A 213 31.54 22.68 5.39
C GLY A 213 30.32 22.57 4.49
N PHE A 214 29.19 22.14 5.08
CA PHE A 214 27.93 22.02 4.36
C PHE A 214 27.42 23.40 3.95
N ILE A 215 27.15 23.55 2.66
CA ILE A 215 26.60 24.75 2.06
C ILE A 215 25.40 24.36 1.20
N ASN A 216 24.40 25.25 1.12
CA ASN A 216 23.26 25.15 0.21
C ASN A 216 22.49 23.81 0.26
N LEU A 217 21.38 23.81 1.00
CA LEU A 217 20.38 22.76 0.91
C LEU A 217 19.51 23.04 -0.31
N PHE A 218 19.38 22.11 -1.25
CA PHE A 218 18.37 22.22 -2.32
C PHE A 218 17.19 21.32 -1.99
N ASN A 219 16.01 21.93 -1.90
CA ASN A 219 14.75 21.25 -1.67
C ASN A 219 13.69 21.74 -2.67
N THR A 220 12.43 21.35 -2.46
CA THR A 220 11.29 21.76 -3.30
C THR A 220 11.10 23.28 -3.35
N ASP A 221 11.44 24.02 -2.30
CA ASP A 221 11.36 25.48 -2.27
C ASP A 221 12.41 26.12 -3.19
N ASP A 222 13.51 25.42 -3.48
CA ASP A 222 14.55 25.85 -4.41
C ASP A 222 14.30 25.42 -5.86
N GLY A 223 13.19 24.72 -6.13
CA GLY A 223 12.80 24.25 -7.45
C GLY A 223 13.17 22.79 -7.76
N LEU A 224 13.66 22.03 -6.78
CA LEU A 224 13.76 20.57 -6.91
C LEU A 224 12.34 19.99 -7.04
N ILE A 225 12.13 18.99 -7.90
CA ILE A 225 10.77 18.49 -8.14
C ILE A 225 10.19 17.75 -6.90
N ASP A 226 11.06 17.13 -6.10
CA ASP A 226 10.69 16.37 -4.91
C ASP A 226 11.89 16.27 -3.95
N ASN A 227 11.63 16.34 -2.65
CA ASN A 227 12.65 16.25 -1.60
C ASN A 227 13.20 14.84 -1.41
N ARG A 228 12.46 13.80 -1.81
CA ARG A 228 12.94 12.43 -1.70
C ARG A 228 13.89 12.10 -2.85
N VAL A 229 15.16 12.48 -2.67
CA VAL A 229 16.23 12.17 -3.62
C VAL A 229 16.58 10.69 -3.51
N GLN A 230 16.62 9.99 -4.63
CA GLN A 230 16.93 8.56 -4.69
C GLN A 230 18.23 8.28 -5.44
N ALA A 231 18.51 9.07 -6.49
CA ALA A 231 19.72 8.94 -7.29
C ALA A 231 20.27 10.31 -7.66
N ILE A 232 21.60 10.42 -7.76
CA ILE A 232 22.27 11.58 -8.33
C ILE A 232 23.33 11.07 -9.30
N TRP A 233 23.36 11.63 -10.50
CA TRP A 233 24.35 11.32 -11.52
C TRP A 233 24.94 12.60 -12.09
N ARG A 234 26.28 12.67 -12.15
CA ARG A 234 26.97 13.70 -12.91
C ARG A 234 27.25 13.17 -14.29
N SER A 235 26.61 13.79 -15.28
CA SER A 235 26.77 13.38 -16.65
C SER A 235 28.10 13.86 -17.25
N SER A 236 28.54 13.22 -18.33
CA SER A 236 29.81 13.48 -19.02
C SER A 236 29.97 14.92 -19.53
N THR A 237 28.86 15.62 -19.76
CA THR A 237 28.80 17.04 -20.15
C THR A 237 28.90 18.02 -18.97
N GLY A 238 28.82 17.52 -17.73
CA GLY A 238 28.89 18.32 -16.50
C GLY A 238 27.55 18.58 -15.82
N GLU A 239 26.42 18.21 -16.43
CA GLU A 239 25.09 18.35 -15.81
C GLU A 239 24.92 17.38 -14.64
N ILE A 240 24.22 17.83 -13.59
CA ILE A 240 23.80 17.00 -12.46
C ILE A 240 22.33 16.61 -12.67
N TRP A 241 22.08 15.30 -12.72
CA TRP A 241 20.76 14.70 -12.87
C TRP A 241 20.35 14.06 -11.54
N VAL A 242 19.15 14.39 -11.06
CA VAL A 242 18.65 14.00 -9.74
C VAL A 242 17.36 13.21 -9.93
N GLY A 243 17.40 11.92 -9.63
CA GLY A 243 16.23 11.04 -9.63
C GLY A 243 15.48 11.15 -8.31
N THR A 244 14.17 11.32 -8.39
CA THR A 244 13.29 11.50 -7.24
C THR A 244 12.03 10.64 -7.37
N SER A 245 11.14 10.66 -6.38
CA SER A 245 9.85 9.97 -6.45
C SER A 245 8.82 10.62 -7.39
N SER A 246 9.06 11.85 -7.87
CA SER A 246 8.10 12.59 -8.71
C SER A 246 8.63 12.94 -10.11
N GLY A 247 9.88 12.63 -10.40
CA GLY A 247 10.52 12.83 -11.70
C GLY A 247 12.02 13.02 -11.56
N VAL A 248 12.62 13.64 -12.58
CA VAL A 248 14.04 13.98 -12.60
C VAL A 248 14.21 15.49 -12.57
N SER A 249 15.12 15.99 -11.74
CA SER A 249 15.57 17.38 -11.76
C SER A 249 16.98 17.47 -12.31
N VAL A 250 17.22 18.40 -13.23
CA VAL A 250 18.49 18.58 -13.94
C VAL A 250 19.03 19.97 -13.68
N THR A 251 20.33 20.09 -13.42
CA THR A 251 20.98 21.38 -13.22
C THR A 251 22.41 21.41 -13.73
N ASN A 252 22.89 22.62 -14.04
CA ASN A 252 24.27 22.94 -14.42
C ASN A 252 25.01 23.77 -13.35
N ILE A 253 24.51 23.78 -12.10
CA ILE A 253 25.00 24.65 -11.01
C ILE A 253 26.48 24.42 -10.61
N GLY A 254 27.20 23.49 -11.22
CA GLY A 254 28.63 23.27 -11.00
C GLY A 254 29.61 24.19 -11.74
N ILE A 255 29.17 25.15 -12.56
CA ILE A 255 30.10 25.87 -13.48
C ILE A 255 30.31 27.38 -13.19
N GLU A 256 29.37 28.16 -12.63
CA GLU A 256 29.66 29.55 -12.23
C GLU A 256 28.57 30.11 -11.30
N TYR A 257 28.93 30.48 -10.06
CA TYR A 257 28.03 31.05 -9.06
C TYR A 257 27.79 32.56 -9.29
N THR A 258 27.03 33.00 -10.29
CA THR A 258 26.40 34.35 -10.23
C THR A 258 25.31 34.62 -11.30
N ILE A 259 24.03 34.22 -11.12
CA ILE A 259 22.87 35.04 -11.60
C ILE A 259 21.63 34.75 -10.71
N PRO A 260 21.00 35.76 -10.07
CA PRO A 260 19.89 35.53 -9.11
C PRO A 260 18.50 35.18 -9.67
N ASP A 261 18.26 35.26 -10.99
CA ASP A 261 16.89 35.19 -11.55
C ASP A 261 16.67 34.10 -12.61
N VAL A 262 17.51 33.07 -12.65
CA VAL A 262 17.36 31.94 -13.60
C VAL A 262 16.80 30.72 -12.87
N GLN A 263 15.79 30.08 -13.48
CA GLN A 263 15.25 28.80 -13.03
C GLN A 263 16.40 27.78 -12.87
N LYS A 264 16.68 27.41 -11.62
CA LYS A 264 17.86 26.61 -11.22
C LYS A 264 17.80 25.15 -11.64
N TRP A 265 16.58 24.65 -11.88
CA TRP A 265 16.29 23.24 -12.14
C TRP A 265 15.37 23.10 -13.34
N ILE A 266 15.72 22.17 -14.23
CA ILE A 266 14.86 21.70 -15.30
C ILE A 266 14.24 20.39 -14.84
N THR A 267 12.93 20.27 -15.00
CA THR A 267 12.20 19.08 -14.58
C THR A 267 11.89 18.20 -15.78
N VAL A 268 12.10 16.90 -15.65
CA VAL A 268 11.74 15.88 -16.63
C VAL A 268 10.83 14.86 -15.96
N THR A 269 9.67 14.60 -16.57
CA THR A 269 8.61 13.75 -16.03
C THR A 269 8.13 12.73 -17.07
N VAL A 270 7.14 11.91 -16.71
CA VAL A 270 6.38 11.10 -17.68
C VAL A 270 5.78 11.94 -18.79
N SER A 271 5.38 13.17 -18.47
CA SER A 271 4.86 14.06 -19.49
C SER A 271 5.92 14.32 -20.53
N ASP A 272 7.22 14.38 -20.18
CA ASP A 272 8.36 14.66 -21.06
C ASP A 272 8.88 13.42 -21.83
N GLY A 273 8.47 12.21 -21.43
CA GLY A 273 8.85 10.96 -22.08
C GLY A 273 9.55 9.95 -21.17
N LEU A 274 9.63 10.20 -19.86
CA LEU A 274 9.99 9.15 -18.91
C LEU A 274 8.90 8.07 -18.86
N ALA A 275 9.28 6.82 -18.65
CA ALA A 275 8.31 5.76 -18.47
C ALA A 275 7.63 5.78 -17.08
N SER A 276 8.29 6.39 -16.10
CA SER A 276 7.75 6.64 -14.75
C SER A 276 8.35 7.90 -14.13
N ASN A 277 7.67 8.43 -13.13
CA ASN A 277 8.15 9.54 -12.30
C ASN A 277 8.98 9.05 -11.08
N ASP A 278 8.87 7.79 -10.64
CA ASP A 278 9.61 7.29 -9.46
C ASP A 278 10.99 6.73 -9.84
N ILE A 279 11.98 7.61 -9.96
CA ILE A 279 13.31 7.30 -10.49
C ILE A 279 14.30 6.91 -9.38
N GLY A 280 14.50 5.59 -9.24
CA GLY A 280 15.39 4.99 -8.24
C GLY A 280 16.86 4.93 -8.61
N THR A 281 17.20 4.95 -9.90
CA THR A 281 18.58 4.87 -10.35
C THR A 281 18.79 5.56 -11.70
N ILE A 282 19.98 6.14 -11.88
CA ILE A 282 20.40 6.85 -13.10
C ILE A 282 21.79 6.34 -13.45
N PHE A 283 22.01 6.03 -14.73
CA PHE A 283 23.31 5.60 -15.25
C PHE A 283 23.55 6.18 -16.64
N GLU A 284 24.75 6.70 -16.91
CA GLU A 284 25.16 7.10 -18.26
C GLU A 284 26.02 6.02 -18.90
N SER A 285 25.57 5.52 -20.05
CA SER A 285 26.30 4.54 -20.84
C SER A 285 27.43 5.20 -21.64
N SER A 286 28.41 4.39 -22.05
CA SER A 286 29.57 4.77 -22.85
C SER A 286 29.23 5.42 -24.20
N ASP A 287 28.00 5.20 -24.70
CA ASP A 287 27.48 5.85 -25.90
C ASP A 287 26.89 7.25 -25.64
N GLY A 288 26.91 7.74 -24.39
CA GLY A 288 26.38 9.02 -23.97
C GLY A 288 24.88 9.03 -23.67
N SER A 289 24.20 7.88 -23.75
CA SER A 289 22.80 7.73 -23.34
C SER A 289 22.68 7.68 -21.83
N LEU A 290 21.70 8.40 -21.28
CA LEU A 290 21.28 8.26 -19.89
C LEU A 290 20.19 7.18 -19.79
N TRP A 291 20.24 6.37 -18.74
CA TRP A 291 19.31 5.32 -18.45
C TRP A 291 18.66 5.58 -17.09
N PHE A 292 17.33 5.62 -17.06
CA PHE A 292 16.53 5.88 -15.86
C PHE A 292 15.78 4.61 -15.47
N GLY A 293 16.09 4.06 -14.30
CA GLY A 293 15.41 2.91 -13.74
C GLY A 293 14.33 3.33 -12.74
N SER A 294 13.10 2.85 -12.95
CA SER A 294 11.98 3.13 -12.05
C SER A 294 11.91 2.14 -10.88
N ASN A 295 11.47 2.59 -9.71
CA ASN A 295 11.09 1.69 -8.60
C ASN A 295 9.71 1.04 -8.83
N ASP A 296 8.82 1.70 -9.56
CA ASP A 296 7.51 1.15 -9.93
C ASP A 296 7.59 0.38 -11.26
N GLY A 297 6.87 -0.73 -11.36
CA GLY A 297 6.68 -1.49 -12.62
C GLY A 297 7.93 -2.09 -13.28
N ALA A 298 9.13 -1.96 -12.70
CA ALA A 298 10.40 -2.39 -13.28
C ALA A 298 10.69 -1.80 -14.69
N VAL A 299 10.31 -0.55 -14.93
CA VAL A 299 10.45 0.08 -16.24
C VAL A 299 11.79 0.82 -16.38
N LEU A 300 12.41 0.69 -17.55
CA LEU A 300 13.68 1.32 -17.92
C LEU A 300 13.46 2.31 -19.06
N THR A 301 13.93 3.55 -18.90
CA THR A 301 13.89 4.57 -19.97
C THR A 301 15.30 4.85 -20.47
N ARG A 302 15.53 4.74 -21.79
CA ARG A 302 16.76 5.24 -22.44
C ARG A 302 16.53 6.66 -22.93
N TYR A 303 17.37 7.58 -22.48
CA TYR A 303 17.42 8.97 -22.92
C TYR A 303 18.69 9.19 -23.72
N VAL A 304 18.53 9.39 -25.02
CA VAL A 304 19.63 9.70 -25.94
C VAL A 304 19.59 11.19 -26.21
N ARG A 305 20.60 11.93 -25.74
CA ARG A 305 20.65 13.40 -25.82
C ARG A 305 20.37 13.93 -27.23
N GLU A 306 20.97 13.30 -28.24
CA GLU A 306 20.83 13.71 -29.64
C GLU A 306 19.53 13.26 -30.30
N ARG A 307 18.60 12.61 -29.59
CA ARG A 307 17.36 12.06 -30.17
C ARG A 307 16.09 12.51 -29.46
N VAL A 308 16.20 13.28 -28.39
CA VAL A 308 15.05 13.73 -27.62
C VAL A 308 14.51 14.99 -28.28
N PRO A 309 13.29 14.98 -28.84
CA PRO A 309 12.73 16.18 -29.42
C PRO A 309 12.47 17.24 -28.34
N PRO A 310 12.65 18.53 -28.66
CA PRO A 310 12.17 19.59 -27.78
C PRO A 310 10.64 19.49 -27.65
N ARG A 311 10.08 20.01 -26.56
CA ARG A 311 8.63 20.12 -26.39
C ARG A 311 8.18 21.54 -26.47
N THR A 312 7.16 21.78 -27.28
CA THR A 312 6.54 23.10 -27.41
C THR A 312 5.37 23.28 -26.46
N ARG A 313 5.13 24.52 -26.07
CA ARG A 313 3.98 24.96 -25.29
C ARG A 313 3.50 26.32 -25.75
N ILE A 314 2.20 26.45 -25.99
CA ILE A 314 1.52 27.72 -26.25
C ILE A 314 1.27 28.41 -24.92
N THR A 315 1.86 29.59 -24.74
CA THR A 315 1.78 30.35 -23.47
C THR A 315 0.66 31.37 -23.50
N ASN A 316 0.28 31.87 -24.68
CA ASN A 316 -0.80 32.84 -24.84
C ASN A 316 -1.46 32.72 -26.22
N GLY A 317 -2.79 32.82 -26.24
CA GLY A 317 -3.61 32.79 -27.46
C GLY A 317 -5.10 33.00 -27.12
N PRO A 318 -5.90 33.62 -28.01
CA PRO A 318 -7.31 33.87 -27.74
C PRO A 318 -8.14 32.58 -27.84
N ARG A 319 -9.18 32.46 -27.01
CA ARG A 319 -10.15 31.34 -27.06
C ARG A 319 -11.22 31.52 -28.15
N GLY A 320 -11.34 32.72 -28.72
CA GLY A 320 -12.22 33.10 -29.82
C GLY A 320 -11.94 34.54 -30.25
N ILE A 321 -12.19 34.87 -31.51
CA ILE A 321 -11.98 36.22 -32.06
C ILE A 321 -13.27 36.68 -32.73
N VAL A 322 -13.75 37.84 -32.28
CA VAL A 322 -14.89 38.58 -32.83
C VAL A 322 -14.35 39.84 -33.49
N GLY A 323 -14.85 40.19 -34.67
CA GLY A 323 -14.53 41.47 -35.31
C GLY A 323 -13.24 41.50 -36.12
N GLU A 324 -12.24 40.70 -35.73
CA GLU A 324 -10.93 40.64 -36.39
C GLU A 324 -10.68 39.32 -37.11
N ARG A 325 -10.15 39.39 -38.34
CA ARG A 325 -9.61 38.22 -39.05
C ARG A 325 -8.14 37.99 -38.73
N SER A 326 -7.69 38.41 -37.55
CA SER A 326 -6.27 38.38 -37.16
C SER A 326 -6.06 37.89 -35.73
N VAL A 327 -5.06 37.04 -35.52
CA VAL A 327 -4.75 36.42 -34.22
C VAL A 327 -3.26 36.50 -33.94
N THR A 328 -2.88 36.66 -32.66
CA THR A 328 -1.49 36.55 -32.22
C THR A 328 -1.35 35.39 -31.22
N PHE A 329 -0.34 34.56 -31.40
CA PHE A 329 0.04 33.48 -30.49
C PHE A 329 1.45 33.69 -29.95
N GLU A 330 1.62 33.41 -28.67
CA GLU A 330 2.93 33.30 -28.01
C GLU A 330 3.16 31.85 -27.59
N TYR A 331 4.39 31.39 -27.75
CA TYR A 331 4.78 30.01 -27.48
C TYR A 331 6.25 29.92 -27.08
N GLU A 332 6.58 28.87 -26.35
CA GLU A 332 7.96 28.55 -25.98
C GLU A 332 8.26 27.06 -26.18
N GLY A 333 9.53 26.72 -26.11
CA GLY A 333 10.03 25.35 -26.18
C GLY A 333 10.98 25.04 -25.04
N GLY A 334 10.96 23.78 -24.60
CA GLY A 334 11.87 23.24 -23.61
C GLY A 334 12.62 22.03 -24.15
N ASP A 335 13.93 22.03 -23.96
CA ASP A 335 14.82 20.90 -24.18
C ASP A 335 15.96 21.00 -23.17
N ALA A 336 16.18 19.95 -22.37
CA ALA A 336 17.26 19.93 -21.39
C ALA A 336 18.65 20.05 -22.04
N SER A 337 18.78 19.59 -23.30
CA SER A 337 20.04 19.51 -24.03
C SER A 337 20.34 20.72 -24.94
N THR A 338 19.34 21.60 -25.13
CA THR A 338 19.44 22.77 -26.03
C THR A 338 19.01 24.06 -25.32
N PRO A 339 19.91 25.05 -25.18
CA PRO A 339 19.57 26.37 -24.65
C PRO A 339 18.38 27.00 -25.38
N LYS A 340 17.51 27.71 -24.65
CA LYS A 340 16.28 28.31 -25.21
C LYS A 340 16.52 29.21 -26.43
N ASP A 341 17.68 29.87 -26.52
CA ASP A 341 18.05 30.75 -27.63
C ASP A 341 18.59 30.01 -28.87
N GLU A 342 18.87 28.71 -28.76
CA GLU A 342 19.24 27.82 -29.86
C GLU A 342 18.06 27.03 -30.44
N LEU A 343 16.94 26.95 -29.71
CA LEU A 343 15.70 26.37 -30.23
C LEU A 343 15.15 27.19 -31.39
N VAL A 344 14.69 26.48 -32.43
CA VAL A 344 13.99 27.08 -33.56
C VAL A 344 12.60 26.47 -33.71
N TYR A 345 11.62 27.31 -34.01
CA TYR A 345 10.21 26.97 -34.06
C TYR A 345 9.70 27.00 -35.48
N SER A 346 8.79 26.10 -35.79
CA SER A 346 8.02 26.07 -37.02
C SER A 346 6.56 25.98 -36.61
N TYR A 347 5.69 26.67 -37.32
CA TYR A 347 4.28 26.78 -36.99
C TYR A 347 3.43 26.73 -38.24
N ARG A 348 2.16 26.41 -38.07
CA ARG A 348 1.14 26.51 -39.13
C ARG A 348 -0.21 26.81 -38.50
N ILE A 349 -1.14 27.22 -39.36
CA ILE A 349 -2.55 27.28 -39.03
C ILE A 349 -3.29 26.31 -39.96
N ASP A 350 -4.22 25.55 -39.40
CA ASP A 350 -4.98 24.51 -40.09
C ASP A 350 -4.08 23.49 -40.82
N LEU A 351 -4.40 23.25 -42.09
CA LEU A 351 -3.69 22.34 -42.98
C LEU A 351 -2.64 23.04 -43.85
N ASP A 352 -2.30 24.31 -43.57
CA ASP A 352 -1.27 25.03 -44.30
C ASP A 352 0.11 24.36 -44.16
N ASP A 353 0.99 24.69 -45.11
CA ASP A 353 2.39 24.32 -45.04
C ASP A 353 3.06 24.92 -43.81
N TRP A 354 3.93 24.12 -43.18
CA TRP A 354 4.73 24.56 -42.04
C TRP A 354 5.63 25.74 -42.42
N SER A 355 5.65 26.77 -41.58
CA SER A 355 6.56 27.89 -41.73
C SER A 355 8.03 27.45 -41.63
N PRO A 356 8.96 28.18 -42.29
CA PRO A 356 10.39 27.96 -42.07
C PRO A 356 10.74 28.10 -40.59
N PHE A 357 11.70 27.29 -40.12
CA PHE A 357 12.17 27.37 -38.75
C PHE A 357 12.72 28.77 -38.41
N THR A 358 12.23 29.33 -37.30
CA THR A 358 12.55 30.70 -36.84
C THR A 358 12.82 30.73 -35.35
N LYS A 359 13.57 31.71 -34.86
CA LYS A 359 13.78 31.92 -33.40
C LYS A 359 12.67 32.74 -32.74
N ARG A 360 11.65 33.15 -33.49
CA ARG A 360 10.52 33.92 -32.95
C ARG A 360 9.65 33.03 -32.08
N THR A 361 9.25 33.55 -30.93
CA THR A 361 8.31 32.94 -29.97
C THR A 361 6.91 33.57 -30.02
N ILE A 362 6.70 34.47 -30.99
CA ILE A 362 5.43 35.16 -31.24
C ILE A 362 5.12 35.17 -32.73
N VAL A 363 3.88 34.89 -33.10
CA VAL A 363 3.39 34.92 -34.49
C VAL A 363 2.03 35.58 -34.57
N ARG A 364 1.79 36.34 -35.65
CA ARG A 364 0.48 36.87 -35.99
C ARG A 364 -0.01 36.29 -37.33
N PHE A 365 -1.22 35.78 -37.37
CA PHE A 365 -1.93 35.43 -38.60
C PHE A 365 -2.98 36.48 -38.92
N SER A 366 -3.26 36.69 -40.20
CA SER A 366 -4.23 37.66 -40.72
C SER A 366 -4.99 37.08 -41.90
N ASN A 367 -6.21 37.56 -42.15
CA ASN A 367 -7.13 37.08 -43.19
C ASN A 367 -7.62 35.64 -42.96
N LEU A 368 -7.82 35.25 -41.71
CA LEU A 368 -8.40 33.93 -41.36
C LEU A 368 -9.79 33.75 -41.95
N THR A 369 -10.19 32.51 -42.21
CA THR A 369 -11.50 32.18 -42.78
C THR A 369 -12.57 32.48 -41.74
N ASP A 370 -13.66 33.08 -42.20
CA ASP A 370 -14.75 33.49 -41.31
C ASP A 370 -15.73 32.33 -41.07
N LYS A 371 -16.42 32.34 -39.94
CA LYS A 371 -17.36 31.29 -39.48
C LYS A 371 -16.76 29.88 -39.51
N MET A 372 -15.50 29.77 -39.10
CA MET A 372 -14.73 28.54 -39.14
C MET A 372 -13.90 28.35 -37.87
N GLU A 373 -13.84 27.11 -37.39
CA GLU A 373 -12.87 26.72 -36.37
C GLU A 373 -11.48 26.56 -37.01
N HIS A 374 -10.50 27.25 -36.45
CA HIS A 374 -9.11 27.21 -36.85
C HIS A 374 -8.26 26.45 -35.82
N GLU A 375 -7.24 25.72 -36.29
CA GLU A 375 -6.26 25.02 -35.43
C GLU A 375 -4.86 25.60 -35.65
N PHE A 376 -4.33 26.31 -34.65
CA PHE A 376 -2.92 26.68 -34.63
C PHE A 376 -2.07 25.55 -34.08
N VAL A 377 -0.98 25.20 -34.77
CA VAL A 377 -0.01 24.19 -34.31
C VAL A 377 1.39 24.76 -34.38
N VAL A 378 2.16 24.60 -33.30
CA VAL A 378 3.57 24.97 -33.22
C VAL A 378 4.42 23.77 -32.86
N ARG A 379 5.64 23.70 -33.39
CA ARG A 379 6.64 22.69 -33.08
C ARG A 379 8.02 23.31 -32.98
N ALA A 380 8.90 22.70 -32.19
CA ALA A 380 10.29 23.12 -32.05
C ALA A 380 11.23 22.10 -32.69
N ARG A 381 12.39 22.58 -33.10
CA ARG A 381 13.54 21.78 -33.46
C ARG A 381 14.74 22.26 -32.66
N ASP A 382 15.45 21.31 -32.11
CA ASP A 382 16.63 21.58 -31.30
C ASP A 382 17.89 21.81 -32.16
N LYS A 383 19.05 22.02 -31.51
CA LYS A 383 20.32 22.24 -32.20
C LYS A 383 20.87 20.96 -32.88
N TYR A 384 20.41 19.79 -32.45
CA TYR A 384 20.80 18.49 -33.01
C TYR A 384 19.91 18.07 -34.19
N GLY A 385 18.81 18.80 -34.42
CA GLY A 385 17.86 18.55 -35.51
C GLY A 385 16.65 17.71 -35.10
N ASN A 386 16.48 17.35 -33.83
CA ASN A 386 15.31 16.65 -33.35
C ASN A 386 14.10 17.56 -33.37
N LEU A 387 13.01 17.03 -33.90
CA LEU A 387 11.80 17.77 -34.20
C LEU A 387 10.68 17.29 -33.30
N ASP A 388 10.05 18.20 -32.59
CA ASP A 388 8.74 17.97 -31.96
C ASP A 388 7.73 17.59 -33.07
N ARG A 389 7.51 16.29 -33.26
CA ARG A 389 6.63 15.82 -34.35
C ARG A 389 5.16 16.02 -34.00
N VAL A 390 4.84 16.10 -32.72
CA VAL A 390 3.46 16.23 -32.22
C VAL A 390 3.06 17.70 -32.23
N GLY A 391 3.90 18.57 -31.67
CA GLY A 391 3.64 19.98 -31.50
C GLY A 391 2.51 20.28 -30.51
N ASP A 392 2.52 21.47 -29.93
CA ASP A 392 1.40 21.99 -29.15
C ASP A 392 0.36 22.65 -30.07
N ARG A 393 -0.92 22.60 -29.67
CA ARG A 393 -2.05 23.02 -30.49
C ARG A 393 -3.07 23.84 -29.72
N ALA A 394 -3.64 24.84 -30.39
CA ALA A 394 -4.76 25.64 -29.89
C ALA A 394 -5.85 25.73 -30.95
N ARG A 395 -7.09 25.48 -30.55
CA ARG A 395 -8.27 25.67 -31.40
C ARG A 395 -9.02 26.92 -30.98
N PHE A 396 -9.51 27.66 -31.96
CA PHE A 396 -10.26 28.90 -31.76
C PHE A 396 -11.20 29.14 -32.94
N TYR A 397 -12.32 29.80 -32.67
CA TYR A 397 -13.30 30.15 -33.68
C TYR A 397 -13.14 31.62 -34.08
N VAL A 398 -13.24 31.91 -35.38
CA VAL A 398 -13.23 33.27 -35.94
C VAL A 398 -14.63 33.61 -36.43
N ASP A 399 -15.19 34.68 -35.87
CA ASP A 399 -16.43 35.31 -36.37
C ASP A 399 -16.18 36.79 -36.68
N ALA A 400 -16.09 37.10 -37.96
CA ALA A 400 -15.86 38.44 -38.49
C ALA A 400 -17.03 38.89 -39.37
N ALA A 401 -18.12 38.13 -39.43
CA ALA A 401 -19.30 38.49 -40.21
C ALA A 401 -20.13 39.50 -39.42
N ALA A 402 -20.68 40.49 -40.13
CA ALA A 402 -21.74 41.32 -39.57
C ALA A 402 -23.06 40.53 -39.55
N PRO A 403 -24.01 40.88 -38.66
CA PRO A 403 -25.25 40.12 -38.48
C PRO A 403 -26.05 40.11 -39.77
N TYR A 404 -26.76 39.03 -40.06
CA TYR A 404 -27.58 38.96 -41.26
C TYR A 404 -28.86 39.77 -41.09
N VAL A 405 -29.07 40.74 -41.99
CA VAL A 405 -30.29 41.55 -42.05
C VAL A 405 -30.96 41.50 -43.41
N LYS A 406 -32.26 41.25 -43.42
CA LYS A 406 -33.10 41.28 -44.63
C LYS A 406 -34.54 41.57 -44.27
N ILE A 407 -35.19 42.45 -45.03
CA ILE A 407 -36.64 42.63 -45.00
C ILE A 407 -37.23 41.73 -46.10
N THR A 408 -38.14 40.84 -45.74
CA THR A 408 -38.83 39.93 -46.68
C THR A 408 -40.19 40.49 -47.09
N ASP A 409 -40.87 41.21 -46.20
CA ASP A 409 -42.11 41.95 -46.47
C ASP A 409 -42.10 43.29 -45.70
N PRO A 410 -42.33 44.45 -46.34
CA PRO A 410 -42.78 44.65 -47.71
C PRO A 410 -41.71 44.37 -48.78
N THR A 411 -42.17 44.08 -50.00
CA THR A 411 -41.33 43.94 -51.20
C THR A 411 -41.04 45.30 -51.87
N ASP A 412 -40.08 45.34 -52.80
CA ASP A 412 -39.64 46.58 -53.47
C ASP A 412 -40.80 47.32 -54.16
N ASN A 413 -41.02 48.58 -53.76
CA ASN A 413 -42.12 49.45 -54.20
C ASN A 413 -43.53 48.89 -53.94
N GLN A 414 -43.69 47.99 -52.97
CA GLN A 414 -45.01 47.57 -52.53
C GLN A 414 -45.81 48.78 -52.02
N VAL A 415 -47.09 48.80 -52.42
CA VAL A 415 -48.05 49.82 -51.99
C VAL A 415 -48.59 49.37 -50.64
N ILE A 416 -48.43 50.21 -49.61
CA ILE A 416 -48.80 49.91 -48.22
C ILE A 416 -49.58 51.09 -47.63
N GLY A 417 -50.39 50.83 -46.60
CA GLY A 417 -51.15 51.85 -45.88
C GLY A 417 -51.58 51.34 -44.50
N GLY A 418 -51.94 52.26 -43.59
CA GLY A 418 -52.32 51.92 -42.21
C GLY A 418 -51.18 51.34 -41.37
N ILE A 419 -51.51 50.41 -40.44
CA ILE A 419 -50.53 49.68 -39.64
C ILE A 419 -50.00 48.51 -40.45
N TYR A 420 -48.70 48.51 -40.73
CA TYR A 420 -48.03 47.49 -41.53
C TYR A 420 -46.94 46.76 -40.72
N ASP A 421 -47.00 45.43 -40.66
CA ASP A 421 -45.96 44.62 -40.04
C ASP A 421 -44.79 44.43 -40.98
N ILE A 422 -43.61 44.86 -40.55
CA ILE A 422 -42.35 44.70 -41.28
C ILE A 422 -41.79 43.34 -40.89
N ILE A 423 -41.72 42.41 -41.83
CA ILE A 423 -41.28 41.03 -41.63
C ILE A 423 -39.88 40.87 -42.23
N GLY A 424 -39.03 40.14 -41.52
CA GLY A 424 -37.70 39.85 -42.01
C GLY A 424 -36.83 39.11 -41.01
N THR A 425 -35.54 39.14 -41.28
CA THR A 425 -34.51 38.51 -40.47
C THR A 425 -33.54 39.56 -39.98
N ALA A 426 -33.22 39.51 -38.69
CA ALA A 426 -32.13 40.24 -38.07
C ALA A 426 -31.52 39.33 -36.99
N MET A 427 -30.45 38.62 -37.33
CA MET A 427 -29.81 37.67 -36.41
C MET A 427 -28.33 37.47 -36.72
N ASP A 428 -27.58 37.08 -35.70
CA ASP A 428 -26.33 36.33 -35.81
C ASP A 428 -26.38 35.17 -34.82
N GLU A 429 -25.79 34.03 -35.18
CA GLU A 429 -25.86 32.77 -34.41
C GLU A 429 -24.95 32.80 -33.17
N THR A 430 -23.99 33.71 -33.12
CA THR A 430 -22.90 33.67 -32.13
C THR A 430 -22.90 34.86 -31.16
N ASP A 431 -23.10 36.10 -31.63
CA ASP A 431 -22.84 37.31 -30.85
C ASP A 431 -23.79 38.50 -31.12
N PHE A 432 -25.01 38.24 -31.58
CA PHE A 432 -26.04 39.24 -31.84
C PHE A 432 -26.33 40.16 -30.64
N LYS A 433 -26.32 41.49 -30.84
CA LYS A 433 -26.60 42.47 -29.78
C LYS A 433 -27.94 43.17 -29.93
N GLU A 434 -28.17 43.83 -31.06
CA GLU A 434 -29.43 44.55 -31.32
C GLU A 434 -29.67 44.84 -32.81
N TYR A 435 -30.93 45.00 -33.18
CA TYR A 435 -31.35 45.60 -34.44
C TYR A 435 -32.20 46.85 -34.24
N LYS A 436 -32.23 47.68 -35.28
CA LYS A 436 -32.95 48.95 -35.38
C LYS A 436 -33.67 49.03 -36.71
N ILE A 437 -34.94 49.45 -36.69
CA ILE A 437 -35.72 49.80 -37.89
C ILE A 437 -36.02 51.29 -37.89
N GLU A 438 -35.88 51.93 -39.05
CA GLU A 438 -36.24 53.32 -39.31
C GLU A 438 -37.14 53.39 -40.54
N ALA A 439 -38.30 54.05 -40.44
CA ALA A 439 -39.22 54.25 -41.55
C ALA A 439 -39.81 55.66 -41.55
N GLY A 440 -39.72 56.37 -42.68
CA GLY A 440 -40.17 57.76 -42.76
C GLY A 440 -39.49 58.71 -41.75
N PRO A 441 -40.05 59.91 -41.51
CA PRO A 441 -39.40 60.94 -40.69
C PRO A 441 -39.50 60.73 -39.18
N TYR A 442 -40.39 59.84 -38.69
CA TYR A 442 -40.74 59.75 -37.26
C TYR A 442 -40.79 58.34 -36.68
N PHE A 443 -40.66 57.26 -37.46
CA PHE A 443 -40.71 55.89 -36.93
C PHE A 443 -39.31 55.32 -36.70
N THR A 444 -39.08 54.84 -35.48
CA THR A 444 -37.87 54.13 -35.09
C THR A 444 -38.21 53.02 -34.09
N HIS A 445 -37.71 51.81 -34.32
CA HIS A 445 -37.87 50.64 -33.44
C HIS A 445 -36.49 50.03 -33.14
N HIS A 446 -36.30 49.51 -31.92
CA HIS A 446 -35.07 48.85 -31.49
C HIS A 446 -35.41 47.58 -30.71
N SER A 447 -34.63 46.51 -30.90
CA SER A 447 -34.76 45.25 -30.15
C SER A 447 -33.41 44.56 -30.01
N SER A 448 -33.19 43.93 -28.85
CA SER A 448 -32.00 43.11 -28.58
C SER A 448 -32.22 41.61 -28.81
N GLN A 449 -33.43 41.21 -29.19
CA GLN A 449 -33.75 39.81 -29.50
C GLN A 449 -33.54 39.55 -30.99
N PRO A 450 -32.76 38.52 -31.39
CA PRO A 450 -32.66 38.15 -32.79
C PRO A 450 -34.00 37.64 -33.30
N VAL A 451 -34.28 37.90 -34.57
CA VAL A 451 -35.52 37.47 -35.24
C VAL A 451 -35.13 36.76 -36.54
N GLU A 452 -35.57 35.51 -36.68
CA GLU A 452 -35.47 34.73 -37.92
C GLU A 452 -36.84 34.67 -38.59
N ASP A 453 -36.91 35.18 -39.82
CA ASP A 453 -38.13 35.22 -40.68
C ASP A 453 -39.44 35.55 -39.93
N GLY A 454 -39.42 36.62 -39.14
CA GLY A 454 -40.52 37.02 -38.26
C GLY A 454 -40.82 38.51 -38.28
N ILE A 455 -41.80 38.94 -37.48
CA ILE A 455 -42.17 40.36 -37.37
C ILE A 455 -41.05 41.12 -36.66
N LEU A 456 -40.41 42.04 -37.39
CA LEU A 456 -39.34 42.88 -36.87
C LEU A 456 -39.87 44.15 -36.20
N ALA A 457 -40.93 44.76 -36.73
CA ALA A 457 -41.63 45.92 -36.14
C ALA A 457 -42.96 46.18 -36.85
N SER A 458 -43.93 46.78 -36.17
CA SER A 458 -45.20 47.26 -36.77
C SER A 458 -45.16 48.78 -36.95
N TRP A 459 -45.40 49.27 -38.17
CA TRP A 459 -45.33 50.68 -38.54
C TRP A 459 -46.70 51.25 -38.92
N ASP A 460 -47.20 52.23 -38.16
CA ASP A 460 -48.40 52.99 -38.50
C ASP A 460 -48.08 54.15 -39.46
N THR A 461 -48.65 54.10 -40.67
CA THR A 461 -48.40 55.06 -41.76
C THR A 461 -49.49 56.12 -41.91
N LYS A 462 -50.55 56.09 -41.09
CA LYS A 462 -51.78 56.89 -41.28
C LYS A 462 -51.58 58.41 -41.29
N ASP A 463 -50.59 58.90 -40.57
CA ASP A 463 -50.27 60.34 -40.45
C ASP A 463 -49.22 60.82 -41.48
N LEU A 464 -48.86 59.98 -42.47
CA LEU A 464 -47.92 60.31 -43.54
C LEU A 464 -48.67 60.71 -44.82
N ASP A 465 -48.11 61.68 -45.54
CA ASP A 465 -48.58 62.06 -46.87
C ASP A 465 -48.35 60.90 -47.87
N ASP A 466 -49.24 60.74 -48.84
CA ASP A 466 -49.07 59.72 -49.89
C ASP A 466 -47.78 59.96 -50.70
N GLY A 467 -47.00 58.91 -50.90
CA GLY A 467 -45.73 59.03 -51.59
C GLY A 467 -44.75 57.90 -51.33
N LYS A 468 -43.51 58.08 -51.82
CA LYS A 468 -42.45 57.08 -51.67
C LYS A 468 -41.69 57.26 -50.37
N TYR A 469 -41.62 56.19 -49.58
CA TYR A 469 -40.85 56.11 -48.35
C TYR A 469 -39.81 54.98 -48.44
N THR A 470 -38.90 54.91 -47.46
CA THR A 470 -37.90 53.85 -47.38
C THR A 470 -37.85 53.35 -45.96
N ILE A 471 -37.95 52.03 -45.79
CA ILE A 471 -37.74 51.32 -44.54
C ILE A 471 -36.28 50.88 -44.51
N ARG A 472 -35.57 51.17 -43.43
CA ARG A 472 -34.17 50.78 -43.19
C ARG A 472 -34.11 49.91 -41.96
N LEU A 473 -33.57 48.70 -42.10
CA LEU A 473 -33.20 47.79 -41.03
C LEU A 473 -31.68 47.84 -40.86
N SER A 474 -31.17 47.93 -39.64
CA SER A 474 -29.75 47.80 -39.33
C SER A 474 -29.55 46.98 -38.07
N ALA A 475 -28.57 46.08 -38.03
CA ALA A 475 -28.24 45.28 -36.84
C ALA A 475 -26.75 45.34 -36.50
N LYS A 476 -26.39 45.01 -35.26
CA LYS A 476 -25.01 45.02 -34.74
C LYS A 476 -24.73 43.95 -33.70
N ASP A 477 -23.45 43.61 -33.52
CA ASP A 477 -22.98 42.56 -32.61
C ASP A 477 -22.51 43.09 -31.24
N ALA A 478 -22.25 42.17 -30.32
CA ALA A 478 -21.80 42.40 -28.95
C ALA A 478 -20.29 42.70 -28.89
N GLN A 479 -19.92 43.97 -28.65
CA GLN A 479 -18.51 44.39 -28.56
C GLN A 479 -17.70 43.67 -27.48
N ASN A 480 -16.50 43.19 -27.86
CA ASN A 480 -15.42 42.78 -26.96
C ASN A 480 -14.26 43.81 -26.97
N GLY A 481 -14.37 44.86 -26.14
CA GLY A 481 -13.23 45.74 -25.84
C GLY A 481 -13.11 47.05 -26.64
N GLU A 482 -12.14 47.88 -26.25
CA GLU A 482 -12.07 49.34 -26.48
C GLU A 482 -11.65 49.79 -27.91
N TYR A 483 -11.46 48.87 -28.85
CA TYR A 483 -10.89 49.17 -30.19
C TYR A 483 -11.57 48.44 -31.36
N ASP A 484 -12.90 48.40 -31.40
CA ASP A 484 -13.59 47.86 -32.58
C ASP A 484 -14.64 48.79 -33.18
N THR A 485 -14.59 48.93 -34.50
CA THR A 485 -15.55 49.67 -35.32
C THR A 485 -16.82 48.86 -35.44
N GLU A 486 -17.97 49.42 -35.04
CA GLU A 486 -19.26 48.71 -34.97
C GLU A 486 -19.55 47.86 -36.22
N HIS A 487 -19.46 46.53 -36.09
CA HIS A 487 -19.93 45.58 -37.09
C HIS A 487 -21.43 45.76 -37.24
N THR A 488 -21.80 46.48 -38.29
CA THR A 488 -23.18 46.83 -38.59
C THR A 488 -23.52 46.40 -39.99
N SER A 489 -24.67 45.74 -40.14
CA SER A 489 -25.27 45.44 -41.43
C SER A 489 -26.53 46.28 -41.59
N SER A 490 -26.89 46.62 -42.83
CA SER A 490 -28.13 47.34 -43.09
C SER A 490 -28.80 46.87 -44.39
N TYR A 491 -30.12 46.87 -44.38
CA TYR A 491 -30.97 46.53 -45.51
C TYR A 491 -32.07 47.59 -45.65
N GLN A 492 -32.40 47.97 -46.87
CA GLN A 492 -33.44 48.97 -47.11
C GLN A 492 -34.37 48.56 -48.23
N VAL A 493 -35.66 48.84 -48.06
CA VAL A 493 -36.70 48.61 -49.07
C VAL A 493 -37.48 49.92 -49.27
N PRO A 494 -37.63 50.40 -50.52
CA PRO A 494 -38.55 51.47 -50.83
C PRO A 494 -39.99 50.94 -50.86
N VAL A 495 -40.92 51.73 -50.35
CA VAL A 495 -42.35 51.44 -50.34
C VAL A 495 -43.12 52.66 -50.84
N ILE A 496 -44.33 52.45 -51.32
CA ILE A 496 -45.25 53.53 -51.67
C ILE A 496 -46.32 53.53 -50.58
N VAL A 497 -46.34 54.56 -49.74
CA VAL A 497 -47.44 54.78 -48.82
C VAL A 497 -48.57 55.43 -49.61
N ASP A 498 -49.72 54.79 -49.60
CA ASP A 498 -50.96 55.28 -50.20
C ASP A 498 -52.03 55.18 -49.11
N ASN A 499 -52.44 56.32 -48.54
CA ASN A 499 -53.47 56.44 -47.52
C ASN A 499 -54.77 57.04 -48.12
N THR A 500 -54.83 57.30 -49.43
CA THR A 500 -56.03 57.83 -50.08
C THR A 500 -56.99 56.70 -50.44
N GLU A 501 -58.25 56.81 -49.98
CA GLU A 501 -59.28 55.83 -50.30
C GLU A 501 -59.81 55.94 -51.75
N PRO A 502 -60.17 54.81 -52.40
CA PRO A 502 -60.85 54.78 -53.69
C PRO A 502 -62.16 55.59 -53.73
N LYS A 503 -62.47 56.26 -54.84
CA LYS A 503 -63.79 56.92 -55.02
C LYS A 503 -64.80 55.96 -55.67
N VAL A 504 -65.96 55.80 -55.05
CA VAL A 504 -67.00 54.82 -55.44
C VAL A 504 -68.39 55.47 -55.48
N GLU A 505 -69.23 55.14 -56.47
CA GLU A 505 -70.63 55.61 -56.56
C GLU A 505 -71.58 54.55 -57.19
N ILE A 506 -72.75 54.28 -56.57
CA ILE A 506 -73.79 53.37 -57.09
C ILE A 506 -74.86 54.16 -57.87
N ILE A 507 -75.12 53.78 -59.13
CA ILE A 507 -76.03 54.48 -60.06
C ILE A 507 -77.45 53.88 -60.07
N ILE A 508 -77.56 52.54 -59.98
CA ILE A 508 -78.83 51.77 -59.95
C ILE A 508 -78.65 50.61 -58.96
N PRO A 509 -79.63 50.26 -58.10
CA PRO A 509 -80.94 50.89 -57.90
C PRO A 509 -80.86 52.22 -57.12
N LYS A 510 -81.94 53.01 -57.13
CA LYS A 510 -82.02 54.32 -56.44
C LYS A 510 -82.76 54.19 -55.10
N ALA A 511 -82.37 55.02 -54.13
CA ALA A 511 -82.96 55.03 -52.80
C ALA A 511 -84.47 55.33 -52.85
N GLY A 512 -85.28 54.50 -52.17
CA GLY A 512 -86.73 54.71 -51.98
C GLY A 512 -87.66 53.93 -52.91
N ASP A 513 -87.15 53.17 -53.87
CA ASP A 513 -87.96 52.32 -54.76
C ASP A 513 -88.28 50.96 -54.11
N ALA A 514 -89.47 50.39 -54.41
CA ALA A 514 -89.93 49.10 -53.87
C ALA A 514 -89.61 47.95 -54.84
N TYR A 515 -88.92 46.91 -54.35
CA TYR A 515 -88.45 45.79 -55.17
C TYR A 515 -88.86 44.43 -54.58
N VAL A 516 -89.14 43.45 -55.45
CA VAL A 516 -89.45 42.05 -55.08
C VAL A 516 -88.84 41.12 -56.13
N GLY A 517 -88.07 40.11 -55.72
CA GLY A 517 -87.45 39.15 -56.65
C GLY A 517 -86.10 39.61 -57.19
N LYS A 518 -85.87 39.54 -58.51
CA LYS A 518 -84.55 39.85 -59.12
C LYS A 518 -84.39 41.35 -59.45
N ILE A 519 -83.29 41.97 -59.03
CA ILE A 519 -82.99 43.43 -59.09
C ILE A 519 -81.66 43.67 -59.84
N GLU A 520 -81.58 44.66 -60.74
CA GLU A 520 -80.35 45.05 -61.47
C GLU A 520 -79.54 46.13 -60.72
N ILE A 521 -78.21 46.06 -60.73
CA ILE A 521 -77.26 46.92 -60.00
C ILE A 521 -76.17 47.46 -60.94
N ALA A 522 -75.88 48.77 -60.92
CA ALA A 522 -74.82 49.41 -61.72
C ALA A 522 -74.05 50.51 -60.94
N ALA A 523 -72.72 50.65 -61.10
CA ALA A 523 -71.85 51.57 -60.33
C ALA A 523 -70.54 52.00 -61.05
N THR A 524 -69.90 53.09 -60.60
CA THR A 524 -68.58 53.64 -61.08
C THR A 524 -67.51 53.64 -59.98
N LEU A 525 -66.24 53.38 -60.36
CA LEU A 525 -65.08 53.24 -59.45
C LEU A 525 -63.86 54.00 -60.01
N GLU A 526 -63.27 54.94 -59.25
CA GLU A 526 -62.08 55.75 -59.63
C GLU A 526 -60.97 55.67 -58.56
N ASP A 527 -59.86 54.99 -58.89
CA ASP A 527 -58.62 54.95 -58.11
C ASP A 527 -57.41 54.55 -58.99
N THR A 528 -56.22 55.11 -58.75
CA THR A 528 -55.01 54.82 -59.55
C THR A 528 -54.35 53.47 -59.24
N HIS A 529 -54.62 52.89 -58.08
CA HIS A 529 -54.11 51.60 -57.60
C HIS A 529 -55.24 50.63 -57.21
N LEU A 530 -56.44 50.78 -57.79
CA LEU A 530 -57.59 49.91 -57.53
C LEU A 530 -57.22 48.41 -57.64
N TYR A 531 -57.50 47.65 -56.59
CA TYR A 531 -57.14 46.23 -56.49
C TYR A 531 -58.36 45.33 -56.67
N SER A 532 -59.42 45.57 -55.90
CA SER A 532 -60.65 44.77 -55.94
C SER A 532 -61.87 45.61 -55.57
N TYR A 533 -63.07 45.09 -55.79
CA TYR A 533 -64.28 45.65 -55.20
C TYR A 533 -65.29 44.53 -54.91
N THR A 534 -66.06 44.71 -53.84
CA THR A 534 -67.06 43.76 -53.34
C THR A 534 -68.39 44.46 -53.20
N LEU A 535 -69.44 43.88 -53.78
CA LEU A 535 -70.81 44.33 -53.59
C LEU A 535 -71.50 43.46 -52.54
N LYS A 536 -71.89 44.07 -51.42
CA LYS A 536 -72.61 43.47 -50.30
C LYS A 536 -74.01 44.04 -50.21
N TYR A 537 -74.86 43.38 -49.43
CA TYR A 537 -76.07 44.01 -48.93
C TYR A 537 -76.24 43.75 -47.43
N ALA A 538 -76.75 44.74 -46.74
CA ALA A 538 -76.98 44.77 -45.30
C ALA A 538 -78.46 45.00 -45.05
N GLN A 539 -79.09 44.18 -44.22
CA GLN A 539 -80.50 44.36 -43.86
C GLN A 539 -80.59 45.02 -42.48
N THR A 540 -81.37 46.09 -42.37
CA THR A 540 -81.68 46.69 -41.07
C THR A 540 -82.87 45.95 -40.46
N LEU A 541 -82.58 45.08 -39.50
CA LEU A 541 -83.56 44.32 -38.73
C LEU A 541 -83.50 44.79 -37.28
N GLY A 542 -84.02 46.00 -37.02
CA GLY A 542 -83.82 46.65 -35.72
C GLY A 542 -82.46 47.34 -35.61
N THR A 543 -81.76 47.21 -34.48
CA THR A 543 -80.48 47.89 -34.18
C THR A 543 -79.22 47.12 -34.54
N ALA A 544 -79.33 45.93 -35.14
CA ALA A 544 -78.21 45.15 -35.64
C ALA A 544 -78.22 45.08 -37.19
N GLU A 545 -77.06 45.28 -37.81
CA GLU A 545 -76.84 45.18 -39.26
C GLU A 545 -76.29 43.79 -39.62
N ALA A 546 -77.11 42.94 -40.26
CA ALA A 546 -76.64 41.69 -40.84
C ALA A 546 -76.16 41.93 -42.29
N GLN A 547 -74.84 41.96 -42.51
CA GLN A 547 -74.23 42.01 -43.84
C GLN A 547 -74.14 40.60 -44.44
N LYS A 548 -74.82 40.34 -45.56
CA LYS A 548 -74.67 39.09 -46.32
C LYS A 548 -73.92 39.39 -47.62
N GLN A 549 -72.71 38.84 -47.72
CA GLN A 549 -71.80 39.06 -48.84
C GLN A 549 -72.28 38.28 -50.08
N ILE A 550 -72.32 38.94 -51.25
CA ILE A 550 -72.43 38.25 -52.54
C ILE A 550 -71.03 38.27 -53.15
N HIS A 551 -70.41 37.11 -53.32
CA HIS A 551 -69.06 37.01 -53.87
C HIS A 551 -69.08 37.22 -55.39
N PHE A 552 -68.24 38.12 -55.91
CA PHE A 552 -67.87 38.20 -57.32
C PHE A 552 -66.35 38.19 -57.44
N ASP A 553 -65.82 37.29 -58.25
CA ASP A 553 -64.40 37.29 -58.60
C ASP A 553 -64.08 38.45 -59.55
N HIS A 554 -63.16 39.32 -59.08
CA HIS A 554 -62.20 40.10 -59.87
C HIS A 554 -62.67 40.73 -61.19
N PHE A 555 -62.82 42.06 -61.19
CA PHE A 555 -62.94 42.86 -62.41
C PHE A 555 -61.92 44.01 -62.40
N SER A 556 -61.03 44.02 -63.39
CA SER A 556 -60.15 45.15 -63.67
C SER A 556 -60.83 46.08 -64.69
N GLY A 557 -61.59 47.06 -64.21
CA GLY A 557 -62.23 48.08 -65.06
C GLY A 557 -63.28 48.90 -64.32
N GLY A 558 -63.27 50.22 -64.52
CA GLY A 558 -63.99 51.22 -63.71
C GLY A 558 -65.53 51.28 -63.83
N GLU A 559 -66.23 50.22 -64.27
CA GLU A 559 -67.72 50.18 -64.31
C GLU A 559 -68.28 48.78 -63.95
N LEU A 560 -69.28 48.74 -63.07
CA LEU A 560 -69.98 47.52 -62.62
C LEU A 560 -71.42 47.45 -63.16
N LYS A 561 -71.87 46.26 -63.64
CA LYS A 561 -73.28 45.91 -63.93
C LYS A 561 -73.61 44.47 -63.51
N TYR A 562 -74.65 44.25 -62.69
CA TYR A 562 -75.01 42.94 -62.10
C TYR A 562 -76.53 42.77 -61.87
N THR A 563 -77.04 41.54 -61.67
CA THR A 563 -78.45 41.27 -61.31
C THR A 563 -78.56 40.34 -60.09
N TRP A 564 -79.12 40.84 -58.99
CA TRP A 564 -79.25 40.17 -57.69
C TRP A 564 -80.65 39.54 -57.47
N ASP A 565 -80.73 38.31 -56.96
CA ASP A 565 -82.00 37.66 -56.57
C ASP A 565 -82.28 37.85 -55.07
N SER A 566 -83.25 38.71 -54.72
CA SER A 566 -83.55 39.11 -53.34
C SER A 566 -84.64 38.27 -52.66
N SER A 567 -85.02 37.14 -53.25
CA SER A 567 -86.19 36.33 -52.83
C SER A 567 -86.13 35.79 -51.39
N ASN A 568 -84.94 35.72 -50.76
CA ASN A 568 -84.74 35.27 -49.38
C ASN A 568 -84.35 36.41 -48.41
N VAL A 569 -84.63 37.65 -48.79
CA VAL A 569 -84.14 38.88 -48.13
C VAL A 569 -85.35 39.78 -47.80
N TYR A 570 -85.36 40.37 -46.61
CA TYR A 570 -86.49 41.07 -45.98
C TYR A 570 -86.10 42.32 -45.19
N GLY A 571 -87.07 43.19 -44.92
CA GLY A 571 -86.85 44.49 -44.31
C GLY A 571 -86.07 45.47 -45.18
N LYS A 572 -85.75 46.62 -44.59
CA LYS A 572 -84.89 47.62 -45.22
C LYS A 572 -83.53 47.02 -45.51
N THR A 573 -83.04 47.16 -46.74
CA THR A 573 -81.83 46.52 -47.22
C THR A 573 -80.91 47.53 -47.91
N THR A 574 -79.79 47.86 -47.30
CA THR A 574 -78.72 48.70 -47.86
C THR A 574 -77.75 47.87 -48.69
N LEU A 575 -77.67 48.13 -50.00
CA LEU A 575 -76.56 47.65 -50.82
C LEU A 575 -75.32 48.49 -50.51
N VAL A 576 -74.19 47.84 -50.26
CA VAL A 576 -72.90 48.46 -49.94
C VAL A 576 -71.88 47.98 -50.98
N LEU A 577 -71.31 48.90 -51.76
CA LEU A 577 -70.22 48.62 -52.67
C LEU A 577 -68.92 49.12 -52.03
N GLU A 578 -68.04 48.19 -51.69
CA GLU A 578 -66.71 48.47 -51.14
C GLU A 578 -65.67 48.25 -52.24
N ALA A 579 -64.79 49.21 -52.46
CA ALA A 579 -63.67 49.10 -53.38
C ALA A 579 -62.38 49.21 -52.61
N GLN A 580 -61.46 48.29 -52.82
CA GLN A 580 -60.18 48.25 -52.14
C GLN A 580 -59.05 48.56 -53.13
N ASP A 581 -58.15 49.45 -52.77
CA ASP A 581 -56.89 49.66 -53.51
C ASP A 581 -55.82 48.63 -53.11
N LYS A 582 -54.60 48.76 -53.68
CA LYS A 582 -53.46 47.89 -53.37
C LYS A 582 -52.79 48.17 -52.03
N ALA A 583 -53.00 49.34 -51.41
CA ALA A 583 -52.57 49.64 -50.04
C ALA A 583 -53.52 49.03 -48.99
N GLY A 584 -54.70 48.59 -49.42
CA GLY A 584 -55.74 48.04 -48.57
C GLY A 584 -56.77 49.07 -48.13
N ASN A 585 -56.70 50.33 -48.59
CA ASN A 585 -57.71 51.34 -48.27
C ASN A 585 -59.03 50.99 -48.97
N ILE A 586 -60.14 51.29 -48.30
CA ILE A 586 -61.47 50.91 -48.76
C ILE A 586 -62.31 52.15 -48.99
N GLY A 587 -62.72 52.38 -50.24
CA GLY A 587 -63.77 53.32 -50.62
C GLY A 587 -65.14 52.67 -50.58
N VAL A 588 -66.16 53.35 -50.06
CA VAL A 588 -67.51 52.76 -49.88
C VAL A 588 -68.60 53.63 -50.49
N ALA A 589 -69.56 53.01 -51.17
CA ALA A 589 -70.81 53.63 -51.62
C ALA A 589 -72.03 52.78 -51.21
N GLU A 590 -73.12 53.43 -50.79
CA GLU A 590 -74.30 52.75 -50.23
C GLU A 590 -75.63 53.20 -50.83
N VAL A 591 -76.62 52.30 -50.93
CA VAL A 591 -78.01 52.62 -51.28
C VAL A 591 -79.04 51.70 -50.60
N THR A 592 -80.07 52.26 -49.94
CA THR A 592 -81.08 51.50 -49.16
C THR A 592 -82.40 51.24 -49.90
N LEU A 593 -82.89 49.99 -49.79
CA LEU A 593 -84.11 49.38 -50.37
C LEU A 593 -85.06 48.87 -49.26
N ASP A 594 -86.27 48.39 -49.56
CA ASP A 594 -87.20 47.74 -48.59
C ASP A 594 -87.83 46.45 -49.17
N LEU A 595 -87.58 45.29 -48.52
CA LEU A 595 -87.91 43.91 -48.96
C LEU A 595 -88.80 43.21 -47.89
N LYS A 596 -89.54 42.09 -48.12
CA LYS A 596 -90.47 41.51 -47.09
C LYS A 596 -90.64 39.96 -47.11
N ASN A 597 -89.97 39.16 -46.23
CA ASN A 597 -90.00 37.65 -46.07
C ASN A 597 -89.34 37.06 -44.72
N ASP A 598 -89.92 36.21 -43.83
CA ASP A 598 -89.26 35.74 -42.52
C ASP A 598 -89.70 34.37 -41.85
N THR A 599 -88.80 33.56 -41.15
CA THR A 599 -88.95 32.65 -39.93
C THR A 599 -87.75 31.69 -39.46
N ALA A 600 -86.70 32.01 -38.63
CA ALA A 600 -85.73 30.99 -38.06
C ALA A 600 -85.14 31.31 -36.63
N ARG A 601 -84.50 30.35 -35.90
CA ARG A 601 -83.96 30.45 -34.49
C ARG A 601 -82.40 30.36 -34.41
N PRO A 602 -81.73 30.86 -33.32
CA PRO A 602 -80.27 30.82 -33.13
C PRO A 602 -79.64 29.43 -33.06
N ILE A 603 -78.37 29.31 -33.43
CA ILE A 603 -77.59 28.06 -33.35
C ILE A 603 -76.60 28.14 -32.19
N THR A 604 -76.70 27.21 -31.23
CA THR A 604 -75.67 26.98 -30.20
C THR A 604 -75.04 25.61 -30.35
N ARG A 605 -73.72 25.50 -30.12
CA ARG A 605 -72.98 24.24 -30.06
C ARG A 605 -71.66 24.43 -29.32
N ILE A 606 -71.30 23.50 -28.42
CA ILE A 606 -69.95 23.39 -27.87
C ILE A 606 -69.21 22.26 -28.61
N ILE A 607 -67.97 22.51 -29.04
CA ILE A 607 -67.13 21.57 -29.80
C ILE A 607 -65.99 21.04 -28.92
N GLN A 608 -65.36 21.92 -28.15
CA GLN A 608 -64.33 21.58 -27.17
C GLN A 608 -64.56 22.40 -25.88
N PRO A 609 -64.43 21.83 -24.67
CA PRO A 609 -64.25 20.40 -24.42
C PRO A 609 -65.43 19.55 -24.93
N GLN A 610 -65.20 18.26 -25.14
CA GLN A 610 -66.26 17.32 -25.51
C GLN A 610 -67.07 16.92 -24.27
N ALA A 611 -68.32 16.48 -24.46
CA ALA A 611 -69.13 15.99 -23.36
C ALA A 611 -68.47 14.77 -22.69
N GLY A 612 -68.30 14.83 -21.37
CA GLY A 612 -67.63 13.83 -20.53
C GLY A 612 -66.10 13.96 -20.50
N GLN A 613 -65.51 14.96 -21.18
CA GLN A 613 -64.07 15.17 -21.16
C GLN A 613 -63.60 15.60 -19.76
N ILE A 614 -62.46 15.04 -19.35
CA ILE A 614 -61.75 15.44 -18.14
C ILE A 614 -60.75 16.52 -18.55
N ILE A 615 -60.77 17.65 -17.86
CA ILE A 615 -59.97 18.83 -18.18
C ILE A 615 -59.26 19.34 -16.93
N SER A 616 -58.13 20.00 -17.15
CA SER A 616 -57.30 20.61 -16.11
C SER A 616 -56.62 21.86 -16.67
N GLY A 617 -56.24 22.79 -15.81
CA GLY A 617 -55.45 23.95 -16.22
C GLY A 617 -56.21 24.96 -17.08
N GLU A 618 -55.49 25.66 -17.96
CA GLU A 618 -56.06 26.61 -18.92
C GLU A 618 -56.45 25.90 -20.21
N ILE A 619 -57.73 26.01 -20.60
CA ILE A 619 -58.27 25.39 -21.80
C ILE A 619 -59.02 26.39 -22.69
N ASP A 620 -58.97 26.19 -24.01
CA ASP A 620 -59.83 26.91 -24.94
C ASP A 620 -61.18 26.20 -25.09
N VAL A 621 -62.26 26.92 -24.80
CA VAL A 621 -63.63 26.48 -25.10
C VAL A 621 -63.97 26.91 -26.52
N ILE A 622 -64.14 25.95 -27.43
CA ILE A 622 -64.42 26.18 -28.86
C ILE A 622 -65.87 25.79 -29.16
N GLY A 623 -66.59 26.62 -29.92
CA GLY A 623 -67.98 26.34 -30.25
C GLY A 623 -68.61 27.31 -31.24
N THR A 624 -69.94 27.31 -31.29
CA THR A 624 -70.78 28.15 -32.16
C THR A 624 -71.90 28.78 -31.35
N ALA A 625 -72.04 30.09 -31.42
CA ALA A 625 -73.20 30.87 -31.02
C ALA A 625 -73.48 31.85 -32.17
N ASP A 626 -74.33 31.43 -33.11
CA ASP A 626 -74.49 32.07 -34.42
C ASP A 626 -75.99 32.26 -34.75
N ASP A 627 -76.40 33.52 -34.91
CA ASP A 627 -77.69 33.94 -35.47
C ASP A 627 -77.52 35.31 -36.13
N SER A 628 -78.20 35.55 -37.25
CA SER A 628 -78.13 36.84 -37.95
C SER A 628 -78.71 38.02 -37.15
N THR A 629 -79.51 37.73 -36.12
CA THR A 629 -80.11 38.68 -35.20
C THR A 629 -79.70 38.40 -33.74
N LEU A 630 -78.51 37.81 -33.52
CA LEU A 630 -78.03 37.47 -32.17
C LEU A 630 -77.95 38.71 -31.27
N SER A 631 -78.77 38.71 -30.21
CA SER A 631 -78.78 39.72 -29.16
C SER A 631 -77.61 39.52 -28.19
N GLU A 632 -77.45 38.31 -27.65
CA GLU A 632 -76.30 37.93 -26.83
C GLU A 632 -76.10 36.42 -26.75
N PHE A 633 -74.89 36.01 -26.37
CA PHE A 633 -74.60 34.68 -25.85
C PHE A 633 -73.85 34.73 -24.52
N THR A 634 -74.08 33.72 -23.67
CA THR A 634 -73.38 33.51 -22.40
C THR A 634 -72.80 32.12 -22.32
N LEU A 635 -71.54 32.03 -21.91
CA LEU A 635 -70.84 30.80 -21.55
C LEU A 635 -70.65 30.77 -20.04
N GLU A 636 -71.18 29.74 -19.40
CA GLU A 636 -71.26 29.63 -17.95
C GLU A 636 -70.99 28.19 -17.50
N TYR A 637 -70.50 28.00 -16.28
CA TYR A 637 -70.36 26.67 -15.68
C TYR A 637 -71.05 26.57 -14.33
N ALA A 638 -71.53 25.37 -13.97
CA ALA A 638 -72.07 25.07 -12.65
C ALA A 638 -71.62 23.68 -12.21
N ALA A 639 -71.39 23.46 -10.92
CA ALA A 639 -71.19 22.10 -10.42
C ALA A 639 -72.48 21.29 -10.65
N GLU A 640 -72.39 20.02 -11.08
CA GLU A 640 -73.57 19.18 -11.30
C GLU A 640 -74.41 18.98 -10.02
N THR A 641 -73.77 19.08 -8.86
CA THR A 641 -74.45 19.04 -7.54
C THR A 641 -75.30 20.29 -7.26
N HIS A 642 -75.05 21.39 -7.97
CA HIS A 642 -75.74 22.67 -7.87
C HIS A 642 -76.07 23.22 -9.27
N PRO A 643 -76.87 22.51 -10.09
CA PRO A 643 -76.99 22.72 -11.54
C PRO A 643 -77.79 23.97 -11.94
N ASN A 644 -78.14 24.81 -10.96
CA ASN A 644 -78.83 26.09 -11.18
C ASN A 644 -77.97 27.29 -10.77
N ASP A 645 -76.78 27.06 -10.19
CA ASP A 645 -75.87 28.10 -9.71
C ASP A 645 -74.71 28.28 -10.69
N TYR A 646 -75.02 28.92 -11.82
CA TYR A 646 -74.06 29.12 -12.91
C TYR A 646 -73.16 30.31 -12.64
N THR A 647 -71.86 30.07 -12.75
CA THR A 647 -70.82 31.09 -12.74
C THR A 647 -70.47 31.47 -14.17
N LEU A 648 -70.43 32.77 -14.43
CA LEU A 648 -70.13 33.31 -15.76
C LEU A 648 -68.65 33.13 -16.11
N ILE A 649 -68.38 32.48 -17.24
CA ILE A 649 -67.04 32.45 -17.86
C ILE A 649 -66.93 33.63 -18.83
N LYS A 650 -67.89 33.78 -19.74
CA LYS A 650 -67.90 34.84 -20.76
C LYS A 650 -69.32 35.25 -21.15
N ARG A 651 -69.51 36.54 -21.40
CA ARG A 651 -70.69 37.10 -22.08
C ARG A 651 -70.22 37.90 -23.30
N SER A 652 -70.90 37.74 -24.42
CA SER A 652 -70.60 38.46 -25.66
C SER A 652 -71.85 38.59 -26.52
N ASN A 653 -71.93 39.63 -27.33
CA ASN A 653 -72.96 39.82 -28.35
C ASN A 653 -72.41 39.65 -29.78
N PHE A 654 -71.15 39.26 -29.91
CA PHE A 654 -70.55 38.95 -31.20
C PHE A 654 -70.82 37.49 -31.57
N PRO A 655 -71.44 37.19 -32.73
CA PRO A 655 -71.64 35.80 -33.14
C PRO A 655 -70.30 35.12 -33.42
N ILE A 656 -70.14 33.89 -32.92
CA ILE A 656 -68.93 33.08 -33.05
C ILE A 656 -69.29 31.75 -33.69
N LYS A 657 -68.48 31.25 -34.62
CA LYS A 657 -68.76 30.01 -35.35
C LYS A 657 -67.53 29.12 -35.52
N ASN A 658 -67.58 27.95 -34.89
CA ASN A 658 -66.49 26.96 -34.86
C ASN A 658 -65.14 27.56 -34.43
N ASP A 659 -65.16 28.50 -33.50
CA ASP A 659 -63.98 29.24 -33.03
C ASP A 659 -63.99 29.36 -31.49
N ILE A 660 -62.92 29.91 -30.91
CA ILE A 660 -62.75 30.05 -29.46
C ILE A 660 -63.84 30.98 -28.90
N LEU A 661 -64.72 30.42 -28.08
CA LEU A 661 -65.73 31.15 -27.32
C LEU A 661 -65.09 31.86 -26.11
N SER A 662 -64.12 31.21 -25.45
CA SER A 662 -63.29 31.79 -24.39
C SER A 662 -62.13 30.86 -24.04
N ALA A 663 -60.98 31.42 -23.64
CA ALA A 663 -60.02 30.71 -22.79
C ALA A 663 -60.57 30.63 -21.36
N TRP A 664 -60.43 29.49 -20.70
CA TRP A 664 -60.97 29.22 -19.37
C TRP A 664 -59.92 28.52 -18.51
N ASN A 665 -59.51 29.18 -17.42
CA ASN A 665 -58.60 28.62 -16.43
C ASN A 665 -59.40 27.89 -15.34
N THR A 666 -59.16 26.60 -15.19
CA THR A 666 -59.84 25.73 -14.24
C THR A 666 -59.07 25.48 -12.95
N VAL A 667 -57.82 25.94 -12.81
CA VAL A 667 -56.92 25.60 -11.68
C VAL A 667 -57.50 25.91 -10.30
N ASP A 668 -58.22 27.03 -10.16
CA ASP A 668 -58.84 27.43 -8.89
C ASP A 668 -60.22 26.80 -8.64
N ILE A 669 -60.68 25.95 -9.57
CA ILE A 669 -61.97 25.26 -9.49
C ILE A 669 -61.73 23.88 -8.86
N PRO A 670 -62.48 23.52 -7.80
CA PRO A 670 -62.36 22.22 -7.18
C PRO A 670 -62.64 21.06 -8.14
N ASP A 671 -62.04 19.90 -7.89
CA ASP A 671 -62.30 18.71 -8.70
C ASP A 671 -63.74 18.24 -8.57
N GLY A 672 -64.33 17.81 -9.67
CA GLY A 672 -65.71 17.33 -9.69
C GLY A 672 -66.38 17.39 -11.05
N ASP A 673 -67.66 17.03 -11.08
CA ASP A 673 -68.49 17.06 -12.28
C ASP A 673 -69.14 18.44 -12.43
N TYR A 674 -69.02 19.02 -13.62
CA TYR A 674 -69.49 20.36 -13.96
C TYR A 674 -70.30 20.35 -15.26
N ILE A 675 -71.26 21.26 -15.36
CA ILE A 675 -72.03 21.51 -16.57
C ILE A 675 -71.50 22.80 -17.18
N LEU A 676 -71.01 22.73 -18.41
CA LEU A 676 -70.65 23.89 -19.23
C LEU A 676 -71.82 24.21 -20.17
N ARG A 677 -72.37 25.41 -20.07
CA ARG A 677 -73.58 25.83 -20.80
C ARG A 677 -73.30 27.05 -21.67
N LEU A 678 -73.79 26.97 -22.90
CA LEU A 678 -73.81 28.04 -23.89
C LEU A 678 -75.27 28.37 -24.26
N THR A 679 -75.70 29.59 -23.96
CA THR A 679 -77.03 30.10 -24.29
C THR A 679 -76.91 31.25 -25.27
N ALA A 680 -77.73 31.27 -26.32
CA ALA A 680 -77.81 32.35 -27.30
C ALA A 680 -79.26 32.82 -27.47
N GLU A 681 -79.47 34.12 -27.56
CA GLU A 681 -80.78 34.76 -27.76
C GLU A 681 -80.72 35.67 -28.99
N ASP A 682 -81.74 35.65 -29.85
CA ASP A 682 -81.90 36.65 -30.91
C ASP A 682 -82.75 37.87 -30.47
N ASP A 683 -82.73 38.93 -31.27
CA ASP A 683 -83.49 40.17 -31.06
C ASP A 683 -85.02 39.96 -31.05
N ASN A 684 -85.50 38.84 -31.59
CA ASN A 684 -86.90 38.43 -31.55
C ASN A 684 -87.24 37.59 -30.30
N ARG A 685 -86.29 37.44 -29.37
CA ARG A 685 -86.34 36.66 -28.13
C ARG A 685 -86.48 35.15 -28.34
N TYR A 686 -86.11 34.64 -29.50
CA TYR A 686 -85.92 33.20 -29.64
C TYR A 686 -84.57 32.84 -29.06
N THR A 687 -84.58 31.92 -28.09
CA THR A 687 -83.39 31.40 -27.46
C THR A 687 -83.07 29.99 -27.96
N ASN A 688 -81.79 29.66 -27.96
CA ASN A 688 -81.30 28.29 -28.09
C ASN A 688 -80.17 28.05 -27.08
N GLU A 689 -80.10 26.85 -26.53
CA GLU A 689 -79.18 26.48 -25.45
C GLU A 689 -78.52 25.14 -25.77
N THR A 690 -77.22 25.06 -25.48
CA THR A 690 -76.45 23.81 -25.49
C THR A 690 -75.68 23.70 -24.19
N ALA A 691 -75.78 22.55 -23.53
CA ALA A 691 -74.99 22.24 -22.35
C ALA A 691 -74.29 20.90 -22.51
N ILE A 692 -73.08 20.79 -21.97
CA ILE A 692 -72.32 19.53 -21.89
C ILE A 692 -71.87 19.32 -20.45
N SER A 693 -71.88 18.08 -20.00
CA SER A 693 -71.19 17.70 -18.76
C SER A 693 -69.71 17.53 -19.04
N ILE A 694 -68.87 17.96 -18.12
CA ILE A 694 -67.41 17.84 -18.13
C ILE A 694 -66.94 17.52 -16.71
N LYS A 695 -65.71 17.03 -16.57
CA LYS A 695 -65.11 16.79 -15.27
C LYS A 695 -63.86 17.64 -15.14
N ILE A 696 -63.73 18.37 -14.05
CA ILE A 696 -62.50 19.11 -13.73
C ILE A 696 -61.68 18.25 -12.79
N ASP A 697 -60.40 18.12 -13.10
CA ASP A 697 -59.42 17.41 -12.29
C ASP A 697 -58.09 18.15 -12.30
N ASN A 698 -57.83 18.90 -11.23
CA ASN A 698 -56.62 19.69 -11.04
C ASN A 698 -55.66 19.07 -10.01
N THR A 699 -56.01 17.91 -9.44
CA THR A 699 -55.14 17.20 -8.51
C THR A 699 -54.20 16.30 -9.31
N PRO A 700 -52.87 16.53 -9.28
CA PRO A 700 -51.93 15.63 -9.95
C PRO A 700 -51.97 14.21 -9.37
N PRO A 701 -51.68 13.18 -10.19
CA PRO A 701 -51.66 11.81 -9.72
C PRO A 701 -50.58 11.61 -8.64
N ILE A 702 -50.79 10.65 -7.75
CA ILE A 702 -49.77 10.28 -6.74
C ILE A 702 -48.83 9.25 -7.35
N ALA A 703 -47.52 9.55 -7.31
CA ALA A 703 -46.42 8.66 -7.65
C ALA A 703 -45.48 8.57 -6.44
N GLU A 704 -45.36 7.40 -5.83
CA GLU A 704 -44.49 7.14 -4.68
C GLU A 704 -43.95 5.71 -4.73
N ILE A 705 -42.64 5.54 -4.54
CA ILE A 705 -41.99 4.23 -4.39
C ILE A 705 -41.71 3.99 -2.91
N ASP A 706 -42.38 2.99 -2.32
CA ASP A 706 -42.26 2.67 -0.89
C ASP A 706 -41.10 1.71 -0.61
N LEU A 707 -41.00 0.64 -1.41
CA LEU A 707 -39.95 -0.38 -1.28
C LEU A 707 -39.43 -0.78 -2.67
N PRO A 708 -38.10 -0.91 -2.84
CA PRO A 708 -37.06 -0.58 -1.87
C PRO A 708 -37.04 0.93 -1.54
N GLY A 709 -36.55 1.31 -0.37
CA GLY A 709 -36.41 2.73 -0.01
C GLY A 709 -35.19 3.37 -0.66
N ASP A 710 -35.15 4.70 -0.72
CA ASP A 710 -34.01 5.43 -1.27
C ASP A 710 -32.70 5.13 -0.51
N GLY A 711 -31.64 4.81 -1.26
CA GLY A 711 -30.33 4.40 -0.76
C GLY A 711 -30.23 2.97 -0.25
N THR A 712 -31.26 2.13 -0.46
CA THR A 712 -31.23 0.73 0.02
C THR A 712 -30.24 -0.11 -0.77
N THR A 713 -29.39 -0.87 -0.07
CA THR A 713 -28.56 -1.92 -0.67
C THR A 713 -29.34 -3.23 -0.74
N LEU A 714 -29.38 -3.87 -1.91
CA LEU A 714 -30.09 -5.12 -2.16
C LEU A 714 -29.13 -6.18 -2.72
N SER A 715 -29.31 -7.43 -2.28
CA SER A 715 -28.64 -8.57 -2.90
C SER A 715 -29.15 -8.75 -4.34
N SER A 716 -28.24 -9.00 -5.27
CA SER A 716 -28.60 -9.43 -6.62
C SER A 716 -29.21 -10.84 -6.56
N GLY A 717 -30.48 -10.99 -6.93
CA GLY A 717 -31.16 -12.28 -6.71
C GLY A 717 -32.51 -12.39 -7.39
N ASN A 718 -32.51 -12.83 -8.65
CA ASN A 718 -33.61 -13.21 -9.55
C ASN A 718 -34.81 -12.25 -9.69
N ARG A 719 -35.41 -11.72 -8.61
CA ARG A 719 -36.56 -10.80 -8.62
C ARG A 719 -36.66 -9.95 -7.34
N THR A 720 -36.33 -8.67 -7.44
CA THR A 720 -36.70 -7.63 -6.46
C THR A 720 -38.15 -7.20 -6.71
N VAL A 721 -38.97 -7.14 -5.67
CA VAL A 721 -40.34 -6.61 -5.75
C VAL A 721 -40.28 -5.11 -5.47
N ILE A 722 -40.90 -4.32 -6.33
CA ILE A 722 -41.03 -2.87 -6.15
C ILE A 722 -42.50 -2.60 -5.79
N SER A 723 -42.73 -1.98 -4.66
CA SER A 723 -44.06 -1.57 -4.19
C SER A 723 -44.13 -0.08 -3.94
N GLY A 724 -45.32 0.47 -4.09
CA GLY A 724 -45.56 1.90 -3.95
C GLY A 724 -47.00 2.26 -4.30
N THR A 725 -47.21 3.53 -4.57
CA THR A 725 -48.51 4.10 -4.89
C THR A 725 -48.45 4.80 -6.24
N ALA A 726 -49.29 4.35 -7.17
CA ALA A 726 -49.56 4.97 -8.46
C ALA A 726 -51.08 5.08 -8.59
N ARG A 727 -51.65 6.18 -8.10
CA ARG A 727 -53.11 6.33 -8.03
C ARG A 727 -53.57 7.74 -8.33
N ASP A 728 -54.75 7.81 -8.91
CA ASP A 728 -55.51 9.03 -9.07
C ASP A 728 -57.01 8.72 -9.22
N ALA A 729 -57.89 9.69 -8.93
CA ALA A 729 -59.33 9.53 -9.12
C ALA A 729 -59.72 9.33 -10.60
N ASN A 730 -58.92 9.87 -11.51
CA ASN A 730 -59.01 9.76 -12.95
C ASN A 730 -57.74 9.15 -13.57
N PHE A 731 -57.13 8.17 -12.87
CA PHE A 731 -55.94 7.46 -13.31
C PHE A 731 -55.99 7.01 -14.79
N GLU A 732 -54.90 7.28 -15.52
CA GLU A 732 -54.69 6.80 -16.89
C GLU A 732 -53.74 5.60 -16.92
N ARG A 733 -52.48 5.79 -16.49
CA ARG A 733 -51.43 4.76 -16.52
C ARG A 733 -50.22 5.11 -15.66
N TYR A 734 -49.38 4.12 -15.35
CA TYR A 734 -48.02 4.34 -14.83
C TYR A 734 -46.97 3.53 -15.59
N ILE A 735 -45.73 4.03 -15.53
CA ILE A 735 -44.51 3.35 -16.00
C ILE A 735 -43.49 3.32 -14.85
N LEU A 736 -42.89 2.15 -14.64
CA LEU A 736 -41.79 1.92 -13.70
C LEU A 736 -40.53 1.49 -14.47
N GLU A 737 -39.43 2.19 -14.27
CA GLU A 737 -38.18 2.03 -15.02
C GLU A 737 -36.93 2.04 -14.12
N TYR A 738 -35.79 1.56 -14.64
CA TYR A 738 -34.47 1.67 -14.01
C TYR A 738 -33.39 2.21 -14.95
N SER A 739 -32.33 2.81 -14.39
CA SER A 739 -31.09 3.19 -15.10
C SER A 739 -29.87 3.05 -14.19
N GLN A 740 -28.71 2.68 -14.74
CA GLN A 740 -27.43 2.76 -14.01
C GLN A 740 -26.99 4.24 -13.87
N ARG A 741 -26.25 4.60 -12.81
CA ARG A 741 -25.62 5.93 -12.70
C ARG A 741 -24.21 5.95 -13.33
N PRO A 742 -23.84 7.02 -14.08
CA PRO A 742 -24.69 8.13 -14.52
C PRO A 742 -25.75 7.69 -15.55
N VAL A 743 -26.90 8.39 -15.59
CA VAL A 743 -28.05 7.99 -16.43
C VAL A 743 -27.71 8.03 -17.91
N GLU A 744 -27.58 6.87 -18.52
CA GLU A 744 -27.42 6.71 -19.97
C GLU A 744 -28.77 6.46 -20.68
N GLN A 745 -29.61 5.59 -20.10
CA GLN A 745 -30.91 5.18 -20.66
C GLN A 745 -31.83 4.59 -19.59
N TRP A 746 -33.13 4.93 -19.65
CA TRP A 746 -34.17 4.30 -18.81
C TRP A 746 -34.65 3.00 -19.45
N ARG A 747 -34.81 1.95 -18.63
CA ARG A 747 -35.27 0.62 -19.05
C ARG A 747 -36.53 0.22 -18.30
N LEU A 748 -37.53 -0.24 -19.03
CA LEU A 748 -38.82 -0.66 -18.48
C LEU A 748 -38.68 -1.85 -17.52
N ILE A 749 -39.30 -1.73 -16.34
CA ILE A 749 -39.55 -2.82 -15.39
C ILE A 749 -40.99 -3.31 -15.57
N SER A 750 -41.94 -2.38 -15.56
CA SER A 750 -43.37 -2.66 -15.71
C SER A 750 -44.16 -1.40 -16.06
N ASP A 751 -45.32 -1.60 -16.67
CA ASP A 751 -46.32 -0.59 -16.99
C ASP A 751 -47.72 -1.15 -16.72
N SER A 752 -48.68 -0.27 -16.41
CA SER A 752 -50.07 -0.67 -16.13
C SER A 752 -51.03 0.50 -16.32
N ASP A 753 -52.22 0.18 -16.81
CA ASP A 753 -53.38 1.08 -16.91
C ASP A 753 -54.34 0.91 -15.71
N GLU A 754 -53.97 0.10 -14.72
CA GLU A 754 -54.69 -0.06 -13.45
C GLU A 754 -53.93 0.63 -12.30
N PRO A 755 -54.62 1.38 -11.41
CA PRO A 755 -53.99 2.07 -10.29
C PRO A 755 -53.52 1.10 -9.20
N VAL A 756 -52.47 1.48 -8.49
CA VAL A 756 -51.86 0.73 -7.39
C VAL A 756 -51.78 1.62 -6.15
N ASP A 757 -52.21 1.12 -5.00
CA ASP A 757 -52.22 1.86 -3.73
C ASP A 757 -51.50 1.07 -2.65
N GLY A 758 -50.28 1.50 -2.30
CA GLY A 758 -49.40 0.83 -1.31
C GLY A 758 -49.15 -0.65 -1.61
N ASN A 759 -49.00 -1.03 -2.88
CA ASN A 759 -48.90 -2.42 -3.30
C ASN A 759 -47.86 -2.59 -4.43
N ILE A 760 -47.71 -3.81 -4.96
CA ILE A 760 -46.69 -4.16 -5.96
C ILE A 760 -46.93 -3.38 -7.25
N LEU A 761 -45.98 -2.51 -7.59
CA LEU A 761 -45.90 -1.78 -8.86
C LEU A 761 -45.24 -2.62 -9.95
N GLY A 762 -44.28 -3.47 -9.59
CA GLY A 762 -43.54 -4.30 -10.53
C GLY A 762 -42.56 -5.26 -9.87
N SER A 763 -41.92 -6.11 -10.68
CA SER A 763 -40.84 -6.98 -10.22
C SER A 763 -39.65 -6.89 -11.16
N TRP A 764 -38.52 -6.48 -10.60
CA TRP A 764 -37.26 -6.26 -11.32
C TRP A 764 -36.35 -7.47 -11.17
N ASN A 765 -35.96 -8.10 -12.27
CA ASN A 765 -34.93 -9.13 -12.24
C ASN A 765 -33.56 -8.49 -12.09
N THR A 766 -32.97 -8.60 -10.90
CA THR A 766 -31.69 -7.99 -10.53
C THR A 766 -30.48 -8.91 -10.71
N SER A 767 -30.66 -10.11 -11.27
CA SER A 767 -29.54 -11.05 -11.46
C SER A 767 -28.49 -10.53 -12.43
N GLY A 768 -27.23 -10.49 -11.97
CA GLY A 768 -26.09 -10.07 -12.77
C GLY A 768 -25.94 -8.54 -12.89
N PHE A 769 -26.68 -7.77 -12.09
CA PHE A 769 -26.48 -6.34 -11.95
C PHE A 769 -25.66 -6.05 -10.68
N ASP A 770 -24.73 -5.10 -10.79
CA ASP A 770 -23.83 -4.65 -9.73
C ASP A 770 -23.64 -3.13 -9.85
N GLY A 771 -23.54 -2.44 -8.71
CA GLY A 771 -23.40 -0.99 -8.59
C GLY A 771 -24.70 -0.20 -8.32
N GLU A 772 -24.63 1.13 -8.48
CA GLU A 772 -25.73 2.05 -8.17
C GLU A 772 -26.71 2.23 -9.35
N TYR A 773 -28.00 2.01 -9.08
CA TYR A 773 -29.10 2.16 -10.02
C TYR A 773 -30.14 3.15 -9.50
N LEU A 774 -30.81 3.84 -10.41
CA LEU A 774 -31.99 4.64 -10.12
C LEU A 774 -33.24 3.89 -10.56
N LEU A 775 -34.30 3.95 -9.76
CA LEU A 775 -35.65 3.55 -10.09
C LEU A 775 -36.50 4.80 -10.29
N ARG A 776 -37.33 4.82 -11.33
CA ARG A 776 -38.27 5.92 -11.61
C ARG A 776 -39.67 5.38 -11.80
N LEU A 777 -40.62 5.93 -11.06
CA LEU A 777 -42.05 5.76 -11.28
C LEU A 777 -42.61 7.04 -11.91
N THR A 778 -43.36 6.93 -12.98
CA THR A 778 -44.06 8.07 -13.61
C THR A 778 -45.53 7.70 -13.79
N VAL A 779 -46.43 8.56 -13.36
CA VAL A 779 -47.87 8.33 -13.33
C VAL A 779 -48.58 9.45 -14.05
N TRP A 780 -49.56 9.10 -14.89
CA TRP A 780 -50.40 10.02 -15.65
C TRP A 780 -51.88 9.83 -15.27
N ASP A 781 -52.62 10.92 -15.25
CA ASP A 781 -54.09 10.91 -15.18
C ASP A 781 -54.72 11.24 -16.55
N LYS A 782 -56.04 11.06 -16.64
CA LYS A 782 -56.82 11.33 -17.86
C LYS A 782 -57.05 12.82 -18.14
N ALA A 783 -56.68 13.69 -17.21
CA ALA A 783 -56.69 15.14 -17.39
C ALA A 783 -55.40 15.64 -18.07
N GLY A 784 -54.39 14.77 -18.14
CA GLY A 784 -53.08 15.03 -18.75
C GLY A 784 -52.03 15.53 -17.75
N LEU A 785 -52.28 15.45 -16.44
CA LEU A 785 -51.28 15.76 -15.42
C LEU A 785 -50.35 14.57 -15.20
N GLU A 786 -49.10 14.86 -14.83
CA GLU A 786 -48.09 13.84 -14.53
C GLU A 786 -47.37 14.12 -13.22
N SER A 787 -46.98 13.04 -12.55
CA SER A 787 -46.12 13.05 -11.36
C SER A 787 -45.06 11.96 -11.48
N ASN A 788 -43.89 12.17 -10.87
CA ASN A 788 -42.84 11.16 -10.82
C ASN A 788 -42.16 11.09 -9.46
N ASP A 789 -41.61 9.91 -9.15
CA ASP A 789 -40.76 9.65 -8.01
C ASP A 789 -39.50 8.89 -8.47
N VAL A 790 -38.34 9.23 -7.90
CA VAL A 790 -37.04 8.67 -8.28
C VAL A 790 -36.21 8.36 -7.03
N ILE A 791 -35.81 7.10 -6.90
CA ILE A 791 -34.98 6.62 -5.78
C ILE A 791 -33.70 5.95 -6.28
N ALA A 792 -32.64 5.94 -5.47
CA ALA A 792 -31.40 5.21 -5.72
C ALA A 792 -31.38 3.88 -4.96
N VAL A 793 -30.83 2.84 -5.58
CA VAL A 793 -30.58 1.53 -4.95
C VAL A 793 -29.20 1.03 -5.34
N ILE A 794 -28.54 0.34 -4.42
CA ILE A 794 -27.23 -0.27 -4.67
C ILE A 794 -27.45 -1.77 -4.79
N LEU A 795 -27.10 -2.36 -5.92
CA LEU A 795 -27.10 -3.81 -6.09
C LEU A 795 -25.70 -4.34 -5.86
N ASP A 796 -25.59 -5.39 -5.06
CA ASP A 796 -24.32 -6.05 -4.77
C ASP A 796 -24.48 -7.58 -4.86
N ASP A 797 -23.65 -8.20 -5.71
CA ASP A 797 -23.56 -9.66 -5.90
C ASP A 797 -22.17 -10.21 -5.53
N ILE A 798 -21.31 -9.34 -4.98
CA ILE A 798 -19.94 -9.69 -4.65
C ILE A 798 -19.92 -10.26 -3.24
N PHE A 799 -19.17 -11.35 -3.04
CA PHE A 799 -18.94 -11.91 -1.71
C PHE A 799 -17.79 -11.15 -1.03
N PRO A 800 -17.86 -10.92 0.29
CA PRO A 800 -16.80 -10.23 1.01
C PRO A 800 -15.48 -10.97 0.88
N GLU A 801 -14.38 -10.22 0.77
CA GLU A 801 -13.04 -10.78 0.74
C GLU A 801 -12.61 -11.17 2.16
N ALA A 802 -12.18 -12.43 2.33
CA ALA A 802 -11.68 -12.94 3.61
C ALA A 802 -10.38 -13.73 3.40
N GLN A 803 -9.31 -13.29 4.07
CA GLN A 803 -8.00 -13.94 4.03
C GLN A 803 -7.25 -13.76 5.35
N ILE A 804 -6.62 -14.81 5.87
CA ILE A 804 -5.63 -14.72 6.94
C ILE A 804 -4.23 -14.71 6.31
N VAL A 805 -3.48 -13.62 6.48
CA VAL A 805 -2.11 -13.44 5.95
C VAL A 805 -1.06 -13.90 6.98
N ALA A 806 -1.27 -13.53 8.25
CA ALA A 806 -0.50 -14.03 9.39
C ALA A 806 -1.45 -14.37 10.53
N PRO A 807 -1.23 -15.45 11.28
CA PRO A 807 -0.13 -16.42 11.14
C PRO A 807 -0.23 -17.28 9.87
N LYS A 808 0.91 -17.83 9.42
CA LYS A 808 1.02 -18.74 8.27
C LYS A 808 0.54 -20.14 8.63
N GLU A 809 0.22 -20.91 7.60
CA GLU A 809 -0.23 -22.31 7.77
C GLU A 809 0.86 -23.13 8.49
N GLY A 810 0.48 -23.75 9.61
CA GLY A 810 1.38 -24.55 10.45
C GLY A 810 2.44 -23.74 11.21
N GLU A 811 2.29 -22.42 11.30
CA GLU A 811 3.21 -21.58 12.07
C GLU A 811 3.15 -21.92 13.57
N ILE A 812 4.33 -21.94 14.22
CA ILE A 812 4.45 -22.19 15.66
C ILE A 812 4.40 -20.84 16.38
N LEU A 813 3.46 -20.72 17.32
CA LEU A 813 3.07 -19.48 17.98
C LEU A 813 3.22 -19.60 19.49
N SER A 814 3.49 -18.47 20.14
CA SER A 814 3.57 -18.34 21.60
C SER A 814 3.12 -16.95 22.03
N ASP A 815 2.80 -16.80 23.31
CA ASP A 815 2.45 -15.54 23.94
C ASP A 815 1.35 -14.78 23.18
N VAL A 816 1.67 -13.61 22.63
CA VAL A 816 0.73 -12.68 21.98
C VAL A 816 0.94 -12.73 20.47
N VAL A 817 -0.10 -13.12 19.75
CA VAL A 817 -0.10 -13.32 18.31
C VAL A 817 -0.93 -12.23 17.63
N GLU A 818 -0.34 -11.53 16.67
CA GLU A 818 -1.07 -10.62 15.79
C GLU A 818 -1.68 -11.42 14.62
N ILE A 819 -3.00 -11.34 14.47
CA ILE A 819 -3.72 -11.90 13.33
C ILE A 819 -3.86 -10.79 12.30
N ILE A 820 -3.15 -10.92 11.18
CA ILE A 820 -3.15 -9.98 10.06
C ILE A 820 -3.88 -10.64 8.89
N GLY A 821 -4.76 -9.90 8.25
CA GLY A 821 -5.54 -10.44 7.16
C GLY A 821 -6.37 -9.39 6.42
N THR A 822 -7.20 -9.90 5.54
CA THR A 822 -8.17 -9.13 4.76
C THR A 822 -9.57 -9.56 5.17
N ALA A 823 -10.39 -8.59 5.51
CA ALA A 823 -11.83 -8.70 5.76
C ALA A 823 -12.43 -7.40 5.24
N GLU A 824 -12.75 -7.36 3.95
CA GLU A 824 -13.22 -6.15 3.30
C GLU A 824 -14.28 -6.44 2.25
N ASP A 825 -15.12 -5.44 2.03
CA ASP A 825 -16.17 -5.39 1.03
C ASP A 825 -16.54 -3.90 0.84
N ASP A 826 -17.11 -3.53 -0.30
CA ASP A 826 -17.59 -2.17 -0.53
C ASP A 826 -18.82 -1.85 0.35
N ASN A 827 -19.59 -2.87 0.72
CA ASN A 827 -20.75 -2.76 1.60
C ASN A 827 -20.48 -3.24 3.04
N PHE A 828 -19.23 -3.55 3.39
CA PHE A 828 -18.78 -4.25 4.60
C PHE A 828 -19.62 -4.00 5.87
N GLU A 829 -20.10 -5.09 6.49
CA GLU A 829 -20.86 -5.04 7.76
C GLU A 829 -19.93 -5.27 8.95
N HIS A 830 -19.38 -6.48 9.07
CA HIS A 830 -18.43 -6.82 10.12
C HIS A 830 -17.57 -8.07 9.81
N TYR A 831 -16.58 -8.37 10.66
CA TYR A 831 -15.91 -9.67 10.65
C TYR A 831 -15.85 -10.28 12.05
N GLU A 832 -15.81 -11.61 12.10
CA GLU A 832 -15.66 -12.41 13.30
C GLU A 832 -14.37 -13.22 13.21
N LEU A 833 -13.65 -13.33 14.34
CA LEU A 833 -12.50 -14.20 14.51
C LEU A 833 -12.76 -15.17 15.65
N ALA A 834 -12.54 -16.45 15.40
CA ALA A 834 -12.65 -17.51 16.39
C ALA A 834 -11.49 -18.50 16.27
N PHE A 835 -11.28 -19.29 17.31
CA PHE A 835 -10.32 -20.39 17.30
C PHE A 835 -10.91 -21.63 17.96
N GLN A 836 -10.39 -22.80 17.58
CA GLN A 836 -10.70 -24.07 18.24
C GLN A 836 -9.49 -25.00 18.21
N ARG A 837 -9.46 -26.04 19.05
CA ARG A 837 -8.44 -27.09 18.95
C ARG A 837 -8.70 -27.95 17.72
N GLU A 838 -7.65 -28.36 17.02
CA GLU A 838 -7.79 -29.25 15.88
C GLU A 838 -8.42 -30.58 16.31
N GLY A 839 -9.61 -30.90 15.79
CA GLY A 839 -10.37 -32.12 16.09
C GLY A 839 -11.53 -31.98 17.08
N ASP A 840 -11.74 -30.81 17.70
CA ASP A 840 -12.81 -30.59 18.70
C ASP A 840 -14.21 -30.30 18.08
N GLY A 841 -14.35 -30.30 16.75
CA GLY A 841 -15.64 -30.20 16.06
C GLY A 841 -16.08 -28.76 15.77
N ASP A 842 -17.21 -28.35 16.37
CA ASP A 842 -17.81 -27.00 16.24
C ASP A 842 -17.69 -26.17 17.55
N ASP A 843 -16.73 -26.51 18.42
CA ASP A 843 -16.48 -25.81 19.69
C ASP A 843 -15.58 -24.58 19.47
N TRP A 844 -16.13 -23.57 18.79
CA TRP A 844 -15.44 -22.33 18.45
C TRP A 844 -15.44 -21.33 19.63
N HIS A 845 -14.28 -20.75 19.90
CA HIS A 845 -14.08 -19.70 20.89
C HIS A 845 -13.72 -18.38 20.23
N GLU A 846 -14.40 -17.31 20.60
CA GLU A 846 -14.20 -15.98 20.01
C GLU A 846 -12.84 -15.37 20.41
N ILE A 847 -12.16 -14.76 19.44
CA ILE A 847 -10.99 -13.91 19.67
C ILE A 847 -11.50 -12.46 19.83
N PRO A 848 -11.36 -11.83 21.00
CA PRO A 848 -11.95 -10.50 21.25
C PRO A 848 -11.46 -9.43 20.27
N LEU A 849 -12.40 -8.66 19.73
CA LEU A 849 -12.13 -7.55 18.80
C LEU A 849 -12.63 -6.21 19.36
N PRO A 850 -11.96 -5.08 19.07
CA PRO A 850 -12.54 -3.76 19.32
C PRO A 850 -13.77 -3.53 18.43
N GLN A 851 -14.91 -3.13 19.00
CA GLN A 851 -16.17 -2.91 18.28
C GLN A 851 -16.04 -2.01 17.03
N ILE A 852 -15.26 -0.93 17.12
CA ILE A 852 -15.03 -0.01 15.98
C ILE A 852 -14.20 -0.67 14.87
N SER A 853 -13.34 -1.64 15.22
CA SER A 853 -12.53 -2.35 14.23
C SER A 853 -13.32 -3.39 13.45
N GLN A 854 -14.40 -3.92 14.05
CA GLN A 854 -15.25 -4.92 13.42
C GLN A 854 -15.96 -4.37 12.19
N THR A 855 -16.36 -3.09 12.18
CA THR A 855 -17.23 -2.51 11.14
C THR A 855 -16.49 -1.68 10.07
N MET A 856 -15.16 -1.67 10.10
CA MET A 856 -14.35 -1.04 9.06
C MET A 856 -13.66 -2.11 8.19
N PRO A 857 -13.69 -1.97 6.85
CA PRO A 857 -12.98 -2.88 5.97
C PRO A 857 -11.48 -2.88 6.27
N LYS A 858 -10.87 -4.07 6.24
CA LYS A 858 -9.46 -4.29 6.53
C LYS A 858 -8.81 -4.98 5.34
N LYS A 859 -7.84 -4.32 4.71
CA LYS A 859 -6.97 -4.94 3.71
C LYS A 859 -5.58 -5.17 4.27
N ASN A 860 -5.11 -6.42 4.27
CA ASN A 860 -3.76 -6.78 4.70
C ASN A 860 -3.32 -6.08 6.01
N SER A 861 -4.23 -5.98 6.98
CA SER A 861 -4.10 -5.16 8.18
C SER A 861 -4.30 -6.00 9.44
N LEU A 862 -3.94 -5.45 10.60
CA LEU A 862 -4.19 -6.09 11.90
C LEU A 862 -5.70 -6.28 12.11
N LEU A 863 -6.14 -7.54 12.20
CA LEU A 863 -7.52 -7.93 12.48
C LEU A 863 -7.73 -8.14 13.98
N ALA A 864 -6.81 -8.81 14.67
CA ALA A 864 -6.91 -9.08 16.10
C ALA A 864 -5.56 -9.32 16.74
N VAL A 865 -5.54 -9.27 18.06
CA VAL A 865 -4.42 -9.71 18.89
C VAL A 865 -4.91 -10.87 19.76
N TRP A 866 -4.34 -12.05 19.58
CA TRP A 866 -4.68 -13.26 20.31
C TRP A 866 -3.60 -13.57 21.36
N ASP A 867 -3.95 -13.44 22.64
CA ASP A 867 -3.06 -13.84 23.75
C ASP A 867 -3.27 -15.33 24.08
N THR A 868 -2.31 -16.15 23.67
CA THR A 868 -2.30 -17.61 23.89
C THR A 868 -1.76 -17.99 25.28
N SER A 869 -1.05 -17.06 25.95
CA SER A 869 -0.45 -17.26 27.28
C SER A 869 -1.40 -16.96 28.43
N ALA A 870 -2.28 -15.97 28.25
CA ALA A 870 -3.32 -15.64 29.21
C ALA A 870 -4.47 -16.62 29.04
N GLY A 871 -4.43 -17.72 29.80
CA GLY A 871 -5.52 -18.69 29.82
C GLY A 871 -6.89 -18.04 29.91
N VAL A 872 -7.83 -18.51 29.09
CA VAL A 872 -9.21 -18.04 29.11
C VAL A 872 -9.82 -18.42 30.46
N GLN A 873 -9.94 -17.46 31.39
CA GLN A 873 -10.42 -17.68 32.76
C GLN A 873 -11.85 -18.23 32.85
N SER A 874 -12.55 -18.39 31.72
CA SER A 874 -13.96 -18.78 31.61
C SER A 874 -14.22 -20.20 31.10
N LEU A 875 -13.23 -20.97 30.66
CA LEU A 875 -13.49 -22.23 29.94
C LEU A 875 -13.11 -23.47 30.76
N THR A 876 -14.11 -24.25 31.14
CA THR A 876 -13.97 -25.52 31.87
C THR A 876 -13.64 -26.72 30.94
N SER A 877 -13.56 -26.49 29.62
CA SER A 877 -13.34 -27.50 28.58
C SER A 877 -11.87 -27.75 28.25
N PHE A 878 -10.98 -26.77 28.41
CA PHE A 878 -9.55 -26.95 28.13
C PHE A 878 -8.80 -27.53 29.33
N ARG A 879 -8.16 -28.69 29.13
CA ARG A 879 -7.27 -29.31 30.12
C ARG A 879 -5.90 -28.64 30.21
N ASP A 880 -5.51 -27.92 29.16
CA ASP A 880 -4.18 -27.35 28.97
C ASP A 880 -4.29 -25.81 29.05
N ASN A 881 -3.76 -25.22 30.14
CA ASN A 881 -3.65 -23.78 30.34
C ASN A 881 -2.25 -23.47 30.90
N PRO A 882 -1.39 -22.72 30.17
CA PRO A 882 -1.63 -22.03 28.88
C PRO A 882 -1.93 -22.98 27.71
N LEU A 883 -2.52 -22.43 26.64
CA LEU A 883 -2.92 -23.20 25.45
C LEU A 883 -1.67 -23.83 24.81
N ASN A 884 -1.73 -25.12 24.52
CA ASN A 884 -0.64 -25.87 23.86
C ASN A 884 -1.24 -26.92 22.90
N GLY A 885 -0.67 -27.06 21.71
CA GLY A 885 -1.07 -28.01 20.67
C GLY A 885 -1.59 -27.35 19.39
N ASP A 886 -2.27 -28.14 18.55
CA ASP A 886 -2.75 -27.70 17.25
C ASP A 886 -4.10 -26.98 17.35
N TYR A 887 -4.21 -25.80 16.74
CA TYR A 887 -5.40 -24.95 16.74
C TYR A 887 -5.76 -24.48 15.33
N VAL A 888 -7.06 -24.26 15.11
CA VAL A 888 -7.60 -23.69 13.88
C VAL A 888 -8.18 -22.32 14.18
N ILE A 889 -7.72 -21.29 13.48
CA ILE A 889 -8.29 -19.94 13.48
C ILE A 889 -9.28 -19.83 12.33
N LEU A 890 -10.47 -19.30 12.59
CA LEU A 890 -11.53 -19.02 11.61
C LEU A 890 -11.76 -17.52 11.55
N LEU A 891 -11.61 -16.96 10.35
CA LEU A 891 -12.06 -15.61 10.01
C LEU A 891 -13.32 -15.73 9.15
N THR A 892 -14.39 -15.05 9.54
CA THR A 892 -15.59 -14.89 8.72
C THR A 892 -15.85 -13.41 8.50
N ALA A 893 -15.87 -12.96 7.23
CA ALA A 893 -16.27 -11.61 6.86
C ALA A 893 -17.73 -11.61 6.41
N PHE A 894 -18.45 -10.56 6.79
CA PHE A 894 -19.87 -10.33 6.52
C PHE A 894 -20.06 -9.00 5.81
N ASP A 895 -20.95 -9.03 4.83
CA ASP A 895 -21.39 -7.90 4.04
C ASP A 895 -22.80 -7.49 4.53
N LYS A 896 -23.30 -6.30 4.17
CA LYS A 896 -24.63 -5.84 4.59
C LYS A 896 -25.78 -6.54 3.88
N THR A 897 -25.52 -7.33 2.84
CA THR A 897 -26.54 -8.08 2.10
C THR A 897 -26.73 -9.51 2.64
N GLY A 898 -25.91 -9.93 3.60
CA GLY A 898 -25.93 -11.25 4.23
C GLY A 898 -25.02 -12.27 3.55
N HIS A 899 -24.25 -11.88 2.54
CA HIS A 899 -23.14 -12.68 2.03
C HIS A 899 -22.04 -12.78 3.09
N LYS A 900 -21.44 -13.97 3.18
CA LYS A 900 -20.32 -14.22 4.08
C LYS A 900 -19.27 -15.10 3.43
N ARG A 901 -18.02 -14.86 3.80
CA ARG A 901 -16.89 -15.67 3.38
C ARG A 901 -16.06 -16.07 4.58
N SER A 902 -15.82 -17.37 4.71
CA SER A 902 -15.05 -17.95 5.81
C SER A 902 -13.72 -18.51 5.30
N VAL A 903 -12.65 -18.25 6.04
CA VAL A 903 -11.31 -18.80 5.80
C VAL A 903 -10.76 -19.35 7.12
N VAL A 904 -10.08 -20.49 7.04
CA VAL A 904 -9.45 -21.14 8.19
C VAL A 904 -7.92 -21.13 8.05
N ARG A 905 -7.24 -21.17 9.19
CA ARG A 905 -5.78 -21.21 9.30
C ARG A 905 -5.38 -22.14 10.44
N THR A 906 -4.64 -23.21 10.16
CA THR A 906 -4.12 -24.09 11.21
C THR A 906 -2.78 -23.60 11.71
N VAL A 907 -2.57 -23.62 13.03
CA VAL A 907 -1.38 -23.14 13.75
C VAL A 907 -1.05 -24.05 14.92
N ILE A 908 0.21 -24.03 15.36
CA ILE A 908 0.68 -24.80 16.51
C ILE A 908 0.97 -23.80 17.63
N VAL A 909 0.27 -23.90 18.75
CA VAL A 909 0.58 -23.07 19.92
C VAL A 909 1.50 -23.84 20.85
N ASP A 910 2.63 -23.25 21.19
CA ASP A 910 3.57 -23.76 22.17
C ASP A 910 3.93 -22.63 23.12
N ASN A 911 3.46 -22.70 24.36
CA ASN A 911 3.72 -21.75 25.45
C ASN A 911 4.65 -22.36 26.52
N LYS A 912 5.27 -23.52 26.24
CA LYS A 912 6.10 -24.22 27.20
C LYS A 912 7.57 -23.92 26.93
N ALA A 913 8.28 -23.39 27.93
CA ALA A 913 9.72 -23.16 27.79
C ALA A 913 10.51 -24.49 27.71
N PRO A 914 11.60 -24.52 26.92
CA PRO A 914 12.40 -25.74 26.70
C PRO A 914 13.12 -26.20 27.96
N GLU A 915 13.39 -27.50 28.09
CA GLU A 915 14.15 -28.05 29.21
C GLU A 915 15.66 -27.82 29.03
N ALA A 916 16.32 -27.16 29.98
CA ALA A 916 17.76 -26.89 29.99
C ALA A 916 18.44 -27.28 31.31
N PHE A 917 19.24 -28.33 31.29
CA PHE A 917 19.91 -28.86 32.48
C PHE A 917 21.28 -29.46 32.17
N ILE A 918 22.28 -29.25 33.05
CA ILE A 918 23.61 -29.87 32.96
C ILE A 918 23.77 -30.78 34.18
N SER A 919 23.90 -32.08 33.94
CA SER A 919 24.09 -33.10 34.97
C SER A 919 25.57 -33.34 35.28
N GLN A 920 26.46 -33.22 34.28
CA GLN A 920 27.92 -33.31 34.47
C GLN A 920 28.65 -32.31 33.58
N PRO A 921 29.75 -31.69 34.05
CA PRO A 921 30.33 -31.79 35.40
C PRO A 921 29.45 -31.15 36.48
N ALA A 922 29.67 -31.50 37.74
CA ALA A 922 28.97 -30.87 38.87
C ALA A 922 29.47 -29.43 39.10
N ASN A 923 28.63 -28.59 39.71
CA ASN A 923 29.02 -27.22 40.06
C ASN A 923 30.24 -27.22 41.00
N TYR A 924 31.19 -26.35 40.71
CA TYR A 924 32.54 -26.22 41.27
C TYR A 924 33.50 -27.40 41.06
N GLN A 925 33.15 -28.44 40.30
CA GLN A 925 34.03 -29.58 40.07
C GLN A 925 35.37 -29.17 39.43
N GLN A 926 36.47 -29.79 39.87
CA GLN A 926 37.75 -29.68 39.18
C GLN A 926 37.73 -30.52 37.91
N VAL A 927 38.08 -29.93 36.79
CA VAL A 927 37.95 -30.58 35.48
C VAL A 927 39.30 -30.70 34.76
N PRO A 928 39.52 -31.81 34.01
CA PRO A 928 40.75 -32.04 33.24
C PRO A 928 40.75 -31.23 31.93
N GLN A 929 41.76 -31.43 31.08
CA GLN A 929 41.91 -30.69 29.81
C GLN A 929 40.77 -30.88 28.81
N GLN A 930 40.03 -31.98 28.91
CA GLN A 930 38.91 -32.31 28.03
C GLN A 930 37.74 -32.81 28.89
N VAL A 931 36.60 -32.14 28.78
CA VAL A 931 35.44 -32.33 29.66
C VAL A 931 34.24 -32.73 28.83
N ARG A 932 33.58 -33.83 29.21
CA ARG A 932 32.29 -34.19 28.64
C ARG A 932 31.20 -33.45 29.41
N ILE A 933 30.38 -32.68 28.69
CA ILE A 933 29.23 -31.98 29.24
C ILE A 933 28.01 -32.85 28.93
N ILE A 934 27.34 -33.32 29.96
CA ILE A 934 26.17 -34.21 29.89
C ILE A 934 24.98 -33.48 30.51
N GLY A 935 23.81 -33.61 29.90
CA GLY A 935 22.60 -32.96 30.38
C GLY A 935 21.41 -33.12 29.45
N THR A 936 20.41 -32.26 29.64
CA THR A 936 19.17 -32.23 28.87
C THR A 936 19.02 -30.88 28.18
N ALA A 937 18.77 -30.91 26.88
CA ALA A 937 18.36 -29.82 26.02
C ALA A 937 17.24 -30.36 25.13
N ALA A 938 15.99 -30.20 25.56
CA ALA A 938 14.86 -30.87 24.91
C ALA A 938 13.59 -30.03 24.96
N ASP A 939 12.79 -30.13 23.91
CA ASP A 939 11.48 -29.52 23.79
C ASP A 939 10.66 -30.23 22.70
N GLU A 940 9.33 -30.18 22.74
CA GLU A 940 8.48 -30.76 21.70
C GLU A 940 8.67 -30.04 20.35
N ASN A 941 8.89 -28.73 20.39
CA ASN A 941 9.23 -27.89 19.26
C ASN A 941 10.70 -27.43 19.33
N PHE A 942 11.63 -28.33 19.67
CA PHE A 942 13.05 -28.02 19.77
C PHE A 942 13.62 -27.30 18.53
N ALA A 943 14.34 -26.19 18.73
CA ALA A 943 15.06 -25.49 17.67
C ALA A 943 16.57 -25.72 17.77
N GLU A 944 17.19 -25.26 18.87
CA GLU A 944 18.63 -25.38 19.06
C GLU A 944 19.08 -25.32 20.52
N TYR A 945 20.29 -25.81 20.79
CA TYR A 945 21.02 -25.48 22.01
C TYR A 945 22.45 -25.05 21.75
N VAL A 946 22.99 -24.22 22.64
CA VAL A 946 24.35 -23.71 22.60
C VAL A 946 25.02 -23.92 23.96
N ILE A 947 26.28 -24.36 23.93
CA ILE A 947 27.13 -24.44 25.12
C ILE A 947 28.26 -23.44 25.01
N GLU A 948 28.38 -22.57 26.00
CA GLU A 948 29.42 -21.57 26.08
C GLU A 948 30.13 -21.62 27.43
N TYR A 949 31.35 -21.09 27.49
CA TYR A 949 32.10 -20.92 28.72
C TYR A 949 32.67 -19.50 28.84
N GLY A 950 32.81 -19.01 30.07
CA GLY A 950 33.43 -17.72 30.35
C GLY A 950 34.36 -17.80 31.56
N VAL A 951 35.25 -16.81 31.71
CA VAL A 951 36.24 -16.77 32.80
C VAL A 951 35.59 -16.20 34.07
N GLY A 952 35.78 -16.88 35.21
CA GLY A 952 35.22 -16.52 36.52
C GLY A 952 33.77 -17.00 36.73
N GLU A 953 33.21 -16.74 37.92
CA GLU A 953 31.84 -17.14 38.30
C GLU A 953 30.72 -16.34 37.63
N SER A 954 31.05 -15.14 37.14
CA SER A 954 30.09 -14.23 36.48
C SER A 954 30.74 -13.61 35.24
N PRO A 955 30.92 -14.40 34.17
CA PRO A 955 31.62 -13.93 32.99
C PRO A 955 30.88 -12.81 32.28
N GLN A 956 31.61 -11.75 31.91
CA GLN A 956 31.10 -10.68 31.03
C GLN A 956 31.25 -11.05 29.54
N ARG A 957 32.08 -12.06 29.24
CA ARG A 957 32.33 -12.56 27.89
C ARG A 957 32.20 -14.08 27.88
N TRP A 958 31.56 -14.59 26.85
CA TRP A 958 31.29 -16.00 26.64
C TRP A 958 32.00 -16.46 25.35
N ASN A 959 32.65 -17.61 25.43
CA ASN A 959 33.32 -18.29 24.31
C ASN A 959 32.59 -19.60 24.05
N SER A 960 32.55 -20.05 22.80
CA SER A 960 31.86 -21.30 22.49
C SER A 960 32.63 -22.51 23.03
N ALA A 961 31.95 -23.41 23.72
CA ALA A 961 32.52 -24.68 24.18
C ALA A 961 32.50 -25.76 23.08
N SER A 962 31.76 -25.54 22.00
CA SER A 962 31.59 -26.37 20.80
C SER A 962 31.64 -25.52 19.53
N GLU A 963 31.89 -26.13 18.36
CA GLU A 963 32.06 -25.37 17.10
C GLU A 963 30.75 -24.83 16.49
N THR A 964 29.56 -25.25 16.96
CA THR A 964 28.25 -24.80 16.45
C THR A 964 27.15 -24.87 17.51
N SER A 965 25.99 -24.24 17.24
CA SER A 965 24.71 -24.63 17.86
C SER A 965 24.30 -26.02 17.37
N PHE A 966 23.56 -26.74 18.20
CA PHE A 966 23.11 -28.11 17.91
C PHE A 966 21.61 -28.12 17.66
N LEU A 967 21.19 -28.76 16.56
CA LEU A 967 19.80 -28.77 16.08
C LEU A 967 19.03 -30.05 16.47
N GLN A 968 19.55 -30.83 17.41
CA GLN A 968 18.93 -32.07 17.87
C GLN A 968 18.70 -32.02 19.38
N GLU A 969 17.51 -32.43 19.83
CA GLU A 969 17.25 -32.59 21.26
C GLU A 969 18.14 -33.67 21.88
N VAL A 970 18.52 -33.44 23.13
CA VAL A 970 19.36 -34.35 23.91
C VAL A 970 18.71 -34.49 25.28
N ARG A 971 18.44 -35.72 25.71
CA ARG A 971 17.87 -36.02 27.04
C ARG A 971 18.86 -36.84 27.85
N ASP A 972 19.35 -36.28 28.94
CA ASP A 972 20.36 -36.86 29.85
C ASP A 972 21.51 -37.59 29.13
N ASN A 973 22.10 -36.92 28.13
CA ASN A 973 23.16 -37.50 27.29
C ASN A 973 24.22 -36.44 26.95
N LEU A 974 25.24 -36.83 26.17
CA LEU A 974 26.36 -35.98 25.80
C LEU A 974 25.87 -34.75 25.01
N LEU A 975 25.96 -33.58 25.62
CA LEU A 975 25.65 -32.30 24.97
C LEU A 975 26.85 -31.75 24.20
N ALA A 976 28.06 -31.81 24.77
CA ALA A 976 29.29 -31.39 24.11
C ALA A 976 30.55 -31.99 24.77
N VAL A 977 31.68 -31.91 24.06
CA VAL A 977 33.01 -32.16 24.60
C VAL A 977 33.78 -30.85 24.58
N TRP A 978 34.06 -30.28 25.76
CA TRP A 978 34.75 -29.01 25.92
C TRP A 978 36.25 -29.22 26.15
N ASN A 979 37.07 -28.64 25.27
CA ASN A 979 38.52 -28.55 25.48
C ASN A 979 38.83 -27.31 26.33
N THR A 980 39.27 -27.51 27.57
CA THR A 980 39.47 -26.40 28.51
C THR A 980 40.62 -25.50 28.04
N PRO A 981 40.56 -24.18 28.27
CA PRO A 981 41.65 -23.28 27.98
C PRO A 981 42.96 -23.68 28.70
N SER A 982 44.10 -23.29 28.13
CA SER A 982 45.43 -23.58 28.71
C SER A 982 45.70 -22.88 30.05
N SER A 983 44.97 -21.81 30.35
CA SER A 983 45.04 -21.09 31.63
C SER A 983 44.22 -21.78 32.71
N ALA A 984 44.88 -22.17 33.80
CA ALA A 984 44.19 -22.64 35.01
C ALA A 984 43.35 -21.50 35.63
N GLY A 985 42.20 -21.84 36.21
CA GLY A 985 41.29 -20.86 36.80
C GLY A 985 39.85 -21.37 36.89
N GLN A 986 38.97 -20.50 37.39
CA GLN A 986 37.52 -20.72 37.41
C GLN A 986 36.91 -20.35 36.07
N TYR A 987 35.99 -21.19 35.60
CA TYR A 987 35.21 -20.97 34.39
C TYR A 987 33.74 -21.32 34.64
N THR A 988 32.81 -20.50 34.15
CA THR A 988 31.39 -20.85 34.14
C THR A 988 31.01 -21.36 32.77
N ILE A 989 30.36 -22.51 32.71
CA ILE A 989 29.73 -23.10 31.53
C ILE A 989 28.24 -22.76 31.58
N ARG A 990 27.67 -22.30 30.47
CA ARG A 990 26.22 -22.13 30.30
C ARG A 990 25.70 -22.99 29.17
N LEU A 991 24.53 -23.58 29.39
CA LEU A 991 23.70 -24.22 28.37
C LEU A 991 22.50 -23.30 28.13
N ARG A 992 22.33 -22.85 26.89
CA ARG A 992 21.14 -22.12 26.44
C ARG A 992 20.37 -23.02 25.47
N VAL A 993 19.09 -23.22 25.72
CA VAL A 993 18.20 -24.01 24.88
C VAL A 993 17.08 -23.10 24.38
N ARG A 994 16.76 -23.23 23.10
CA ARG A 994 15.73 -22.46 22.43
C ARG A 994 14.79 -23.42 21.68
N ASP A 995 13.49 -23.21 21.81
CA ASP A 995 12.48 -23.89 20.99
C ASP A 995 12.18 -23.09 19.71
N LYS A 996 11.30 -23.60 18.84
CA LYS A 996 10.88 -22.91 17.62
C LYS A 996 9.94 -21.74 17.91
N ALA A 997 9.27 -21.76 19.05
CA ALA A 997 8.45 -20.67 19.59
C ALA A 997 9.28 -19.52 20.23
N GLN A 998 10.62 -19.60 20.12
CA GLN A 998 11.60 -18.64 20.65
C GLN A 998 11.70 -18.53 22.16
N HIS A 999 11.06 -19.40 22.95
CA HIS A 999 11.35 -19.44 24.38
C HIS A 999 12.79 -19.89 24.63
N GLN A 1000 13.37 -19.36 25.70
CA GLN A 1000 14.73 -19.67 26.07
C GLN A 1000 14.82 -20.11 27.52
N SER A 1001 15.51 -21.22 27.72
CA SER A 1001 15.92 -21.69 29.04
C SER A 1001 17.42 -21.72 29.15
N GLU A 1002 17.93 -21.35 30.32
CA GLU A 1002 19.37 -21.32 30.59
C GLU A 1002 19.70 -22.04 31.89
N THR A 1003 20.77 -22.82 31.86
CA THR A 1003 21.40 -23.41 33.04
C THR A 1003 22.88 -23.01 33.06
N ARG A 1004 23.44 -22.80 34.26
CA ARG A 1004 24.86 -22.48 34.45
C ARG A 1004 25.49 -23.36 35.51
N ILE A 1005 26.74 -23.74 35.29
CA ILE A 1005 27.61 -24.40 36.27
C ILE A 1005 28.99 -23.76 36.24
N THR A 1006 29.66 -23.66 37.38
CA THR A 1006 31.05 -23.22 37.48
C THR A 1006 31.97 -24.43 37.63
N VAL A 1007 33.16 -24.40 37.06
CA VAL A 1007 34.17 -25.47 37.14
C VAL A 1007 35.56 -24.88 37.32
N ASN A 1008 36.48 -25.69 37.86
CA ASN A 1008 37.85 -25.30 38.15
C ASN A 1008 38.84 -26.03 37.24
N VAL A 1009 39.43 -25.33 36.28
CA VAL A 1009 40.45 -25.89 35.38
C VAL A 1009 41.82 -25.83 36.06
N LYS A 1010 42.55 -26.94 36.08
CA LYS A 1010 43.86 -27.06 36.75
C LYS A 1010 45.03 -27.02 35.77
N ALA A 1011 46.18 -26.53 36.26
CA ALA A 1011 47.42 -26.49 35.48
C ALA A 1011 48.06 -27.90 35.36
N PRO A 1012 48.77 -28.19 34.26
CA PRO A 1012 49.55 -29.43 34.13
C PRO A 1012 50.71 -29.47 35.13
N ILE A 1013 50.99 -30.63 35.71
CA ILE A 1013 52.15 -30.81 36.59
C ILE A 1013 53.38 -31.22 35.75
N LEU A 1014 54.43 -30.39 35.81
CA LEU A 1014 55.66 -30.60 35.04
C LEU A 1014 56.45 -31.83 35.53
N ARG A 1015 56.93 -32.64 34.58
CA ARG A 1015 57.72 -33.86 34.86
C ARG A 1015 59.03 -33.56 35.60
N SER A 1016 59.71 -32.48 35.19
CA SER A 1016 61.06 -32.13 35.63
C SER A 1016 61.10 -31.66 37.08
N THR A 1017 60.08 -30.90 37.51
CA THR A 1017 60.01 -30.30 38.84
C THR A 1017 59.10 -31.07 39.80
N GLY A 1018 58.21 -31.93 39.31
CA GLY A 1018 57.12 -32.44 40.11
C GLY A 1018 56.19 -31.29 40.54
N GLY A 1019 55.46 -31.48 41.64
CA GLY A 1019 54.57 -30.44 42.16
C GLY A 1019 53.55 -30.97 43.16
N GLU A 1020 52.59 -30.13 43.49
CA GLU A 1020 51.45 -30.47 44.34
C GLU A 1020 50.13 -30.23 43.61
N ALA A 1021 49.17 -31.14 43.82
CA ALA A 1021 47.76 -30.94 43.46
C ALA A 1021 46.91 -30.96 44.72
N MET A 1022 45.85 -30.15 44.75
CA MET A 1022 44.93 -30.05 45.88
C MET A 1022 43.48 -29.96 45.38
N ASP A 1023 42.54 -30.51 46.15
CA ASP A 1023 41.10 -30.24 45.95
C ASP A 1023 40.79 -28.75 46.22
N ASN A 1024 39.54 -28.32 45.96
CA ASN A 1024 39.19 -26.90 46.08
C ASN A 1024 39.25 -26.40 47.53
N ASP A 1025 38.99 -27.28 48.51
CA ASP A 1025 38.99 -26.97 49.94
C ASP A 1025 40.34 -27.21 50.62
N ALA A 1026 41.37 -27.62 49.88
CA ALA A 1026 42.67 -28.02 50.40
C ALA A 1026 42.66 -29.21 51.40
N LYS A 1027 41.56 -29.96 51.48
CA LYS A 1027 41.39 -31.12 52.35
C LYS A 1027 42.08 -32.36 51.79
N ALA A 1028 42.15 -32.53 50.48
CA ALA A 1028 42.88 -33.62 49.83
C ALA A 1028 44.03 -33.06 48.98
N LYS A 1029 45.22 -33.62 49.17
CA LYS A 1029 46.46 -33.18 48.53
C LYS A 1029 47.25 -34.37 47.97
N LEU A 1030 47.91 -34.16 46.85
CA LEU A 1030 48.85 -35.07 46.24
C LEU A 1030 50.19 -34.38 46.05
N ILE A 1031 51.25 -34.94 46.63
CA ILE A 1031 52.63 -34.47 46.48
C ILE A 1031 53.36 -35.39 45.50
N ILE A 1032 53.85 -34.82 44.40
CA ILE A 1032 54.50 -35.55 43.31
C ILE A 1032 55.99 -35.21 43.26
N PRO A 1033 56.91 -36.18 43.48
CA PRO A 1033 58.34 -35.94 43.40
C PRO A 1033 58.84 -35.65 41.97
N PRO A 1034 59.95 -34.88 41.83
CA PRO A 1034 60.58 -34.65 40.53
C PRO A 1034 60.95 -35.96 39.80
N ASN A 1035 60.62 -36.03 38.50
CA ASN A 1035 60.89 -37.15 37.59
C ASN A 1035 60.18 -38.48 37.95
N SER A 1036 59.10 -38.42 38.74
CA SER A 1036 58.27 -39.58 39.10
C SER A 1036 57.23 -39.97 38.04
N LEU A 1037 56.81 -39.01 37.20
CA LEU A 1037 55.81 -39.16 36.15
C LEU A 1037 56.42 -39.49 34.78
N SER A 1038 55.68 -40.25 33.97
CA SER A 1038 56.00 -40.46 32.55
C SER A 1038 55.42 -39.38 31.65
N GLU A 1039 54.42 -38.62 32.11
CA GLU A 1039 53.70 -37.59 31.36
C GLU A 1039 53.47 -36.33 32.21
N ALA A 1040 53.02 -35.21 31.62
CA ALA A 1040 52.68 -33.99 32.37
C ALA A 1040 51.14 -33.88 32.49
N PRO A 1041 50.50 -34.66 33.38
CA PRO A 1041 49.05 -34.68 33.50
C PRO A 1041 48.54 -33.40 34.17
N VAL A 1042 47.31 -33.01 33.83
CA VAL A 1042 46.49 -32.17 34.72
C VAL A 1042 45.88 -33.09 35.75
N VAL A 1043 46.23 -32.89 37.02
CA VAL A 1043 45.68 -33.69 38.11
C VAL A 1043 44.51 -32.96 38.75
N THR A 1044 43.35 -33.62 38.79
CA THR A 1044 42.16 -33.14 39.49
C THR A 1044 41.88 -34.01 40.71
N ILE A 1045 41.40 -33.38 41.77
CA ILE A 1045 41.03 -34.03 43.02
C ILE A 1045 39.63 -33.56 43.38
N ASN A 1046 38.65 -34.45 43.23
CA ASN A 1046 37.24 -34.17 43.48
C ASN A 1046 36.69 -35.07 44.59
N PRO A 1047 35.77 -34.60 45.45
CA PRO A 1047 35.07 -35.47 46.39
C PRO A 1047 34.32 -36.60 45.67
N ALA A 1048 34.31 -37.80 46.24
CA ALA A 1048 33.64 -38.99 45.70
C ALA A 1048 32.65 -39.59 46.73
N PRO A 1049 31.58 -38.86 47.11
CA PRO A 1049 30.67 -39.24 48.19
C PRO A 1049 29.81 -40.47 47.86
N ASP A 1050 29.64 -40.80 46.58
CA ASP A 1050 28.93 -41.99 46.11
C ASP A 1050 29.56 -43.30 46.61
N ILE A 1051 30.86 -43.28 46.93
CA ILE A 1051 31.59 -44.47 47.35
C ILE A 1051 31.24 -44.94 48.76
N ASP A 1052 30.73 -44.05 49.61
CA ASP A 1052 30.33 -44.39 50.99
C ASP A 1052 29.10 -45.33 51.01
N VAL A 1053 28.38 -45.44 49.88
CA VAL A 1053 27.24 -46.35 49.69
C VAL A 1053 27.70 -47.79 49.37
N LEU A 1054 28.98 -48.00 49.05
CA LEU A 1054 29.53 -49.31 48.72
C LEU A 1054 29.94 -50.10 49.97
N PRO A 1055 29.91 -51.45 49.98
CA PRO A 1055 30.21 -52.23 51.18
C PRO A 1055 31.68 -52.08 51.63
N ALA A 1056 31.89 -51.74 52.91
CA ALA A 1056 33.23 -51.65 53.51
C ALA A 1056 33.83 -53.05 53.79
N PRO A 1057 35.16 -53.24 53.67
CA PRO A 1057 35.81 -54.50 54.02
C PRO A 1057 35.61 -54.88 55.50
N SER A 1058 35.63 -56.18 55.79
CA SER A 1058 35.54 -56.68 57.17
C SER A 1058 36.64 -56.04 58.05
N GLY A 1059 36.23 -55.47 59.19
CA GLY A 1059 37.13 -54.72 60.09
C GLY A 1059 37.27 -53.22 59.78
N PHE A 1060 36.59 -52.70 58.75
CA PHE A 1060 36.59 -51.27 58.41
C PHE A 1060 35.19 -50.64 58.50
N ALA A 1061 35.13 -49.32 58.64
CA ALA A 1061 33.92 -48.51 58.56
C ALA A 1061 34.19 -47.22 57.78
N HIS A 1062 33.24 -46.80 56.94
CA HIS A 1062 33.32 -45.55 56.18
C HIS A 1062 33.37 -44.33 57.10
N THR A 1063 34.08 -43.30 56.63
CA THR A 1063 34.16 -42.00 57.33
C THR A 1063 33.35 -40.91 56.65
N GLY A 1064 32.78 -41.15 55.46
CA GLY A 1064 32.18 -40.09 54.65
C GLY A 1064 33.19 -39.31 53.80
N ILE A 1065 34.48 -39.69 53.85
CA ILE A 1065 35.58 -38.96 53.20
C ILE A 1065 36.20 -39.83 52.12
N ALA A 1066 35.93 -39.47 50.88
CA ALA A 1066 36.53 -40.09 49.72
C ALA A 1066 36.78 -39.07 48.61
N TYR A 1067 37.82 -39.32 47.83
CA TYR A 1067 38.25 -38.46 46.75
C TYR A 1067 38.64 -39.26 45.52
N ASP A 1068 38.24 -38.76 44.36
CA ASP A 1068 38.72 -39.18 43.05
C ASP A 1068 39.94 -38.36 42.67
N PHE A 1069 41.07 -39.06 42.51
CA PHE A 1069 42.30 -38.49 41.95
C PHE A 1069 42.41 -38.93 40.49
N GLU A 1070 42.35 -37.96 39.57
CA GLU A 1070 42.35 -38.21 38.13
C GLU A 1070 43.51 -37.50 37.42
N PRO A 1071 43.95 -37.99 36.24
CA PRO A 1071 43.44 -39.16 35.52
C PRO A 1071 43.98 -40.48 36.08
N ARG A 1072 43.10 -41.47 36.24
CA ARG A 1072 43.40 -42.79 36.84
C ARG A 1072 44.43 -43.61 36.06
N ALA A 1073 44.75 -43.23 34.83
CA ALA A 1073 45.80 -43.86 34.01
C ALA A 1073 47.23 -43.52 34.50
N VAL A 1074 47.40 -42.45 35.28
CA VAL A 1074 48.72 -42.01 35.74
C VAL A 1074 49.34 -43.06 36.67
N ARG A 1075 50.61 -43.37 36.40
CA ARG A 1075 51.45 -44.28 37.20
C ARG A 1075 52.74 -43.56 37.60
N PHE A 1076 53.18 -43.78 38.83
CA PHE A 1076 54.44 -43.25 39.36
C PHE A 1076 55.50 -44.34 39.37
N LYS A 1077 56.77 -43.97 39.11
CA LYS A 1077 57.90 -44.90 39.20
C LYS A 1077 57.98 -45.49 40.62
N HIS A 1078 58.08 -46.82 40.75
CA HIS A 1078 58.13 -47.51 42.04
C HIS A 1078 59.21 -47.01 43.02
N ILE A 1079 60.32 -46.48 42.50
CA ILE A 1079 61.43 -45.92 43.29
C ILE A 1079 61.18 -44.48 43.77
N LYS A 1080 60.12 -43.82 43.29
CA LYS A 1080 59.72 -42.44 43.64
C LYS A 1080 58.18 -42.32 43.70
N PRO A 1081 57.52 -42.93 44.70
CA PRO A 1081 56.06 -42.85 44.84
C PRO A 1081 55.61 -41.41 45.15
N ALA A 1082 54.41 -41.05 44.70
CA ALA A 1082 53.74 -39.83 45.14
C ALA A 1082 53.14 -40.02 46.54
N THR A 1083 52.81 -38.94 47.25
CA THR A 1083 52.19 -39.01 48.58
C THR A 1083 50.81 -38.38 48.52
N ILE A 1084 49.77 -39.15 48.86
CA ILE A 1084 48.43 -38.60 49.12
C ILE A 1084 48.37 -38.18 50.58
N ILE A 1085 47.76 -37.02 50.84
CA ILE A 1085 47.43 -36.50 52.17
C ILE A 1085 45.95 -36.16 52.17
N ILE A 1086 45.18 -36.75 53.07
CA ILE A 1086 43.76 -36.42 53.29
C ILE A 1086 43.61 -35.89 54.71
N HIS A 1087 43.08 -34.67 54.82
CA HIS A 1087 42.68 -34.06 56.08
C HIS A 1087 41.30 -34.55 56.48
N TYR A 1088 41.12 -34.81 57.75
CA TYR A 1088 39.86 -35.19 58.34
C TYR A 1088 39.47 -34.20 59.44
N PRO A 1089 38.17 -33.90 59.61
CA PRO A 1089 37.73 -32.95 60.62
C PRO A 1089 37.92 -33.51 62.03
N GLU A 1090 38.06 -32.62 63.02
CA GLU A 1090 38.13 -32.99 64.44
C GLU A 1090 36.86 -33.73 64.93
N SER A 1091 35.75 -33.63 64.19
CA SER A 1091 34.47 -34.28 64.49
C SER A 1091 34.44 -35.79 64.19
N ILE A 1092 35.48 -36.38 63.59
CA ILE A 1092 35.58 -37.84 63.49
C ILE A 1092 35.84 -38.41 64.88
N ASP A 1093 34.83 -39.07 65.45
CA ASP A 1093 34.89 -39.69 66.77
C ASP A 1093 35.83 -40.91 66.74
N LEU A 1094 37.09 -40.68 67.12
CA LEU A 1094 38.16 -41.68 67.18
C LEU A 1094 38.37 -42.12 68.63
N TRP A 1095 38.16 -43.41 68.93
CA TRP A 1095 38.58 -43.95 70.23
C TRP A 1095 40.11 -43.96 70.34
N ALA A 1096 40.64 -44.02 71.57
CA ALA A 1096 42.09 -43.90 71.84
C ALA A 1096 42.98 -44.87 71.02
N ASN A 1097 42.41 -46.00 70.58
CA ASN A 1097 43.07 -47.06 69.82
C ASN A 1097 42.59 -47.18 68.35
N ASP A 1098 41.71 -46.30 67.87
CA ASP A 1098 41.27 -46.32 66.47
C ASP A 1098 42.37 -45.77 65.55
N THR A 1099 42.49 -46.39 64.37
CA THR A 1099 43.41 -45.95 63.31
C THR A 1099 42.64 -45.72 62.02
N LEU A 1100 42.99 -44.64 61.33
CA LEU A 1100 42.49 -44.32 60.00
C LEU A 1100 43.47 -44.84 58.95
N ALA A 1101 42.95 -45.41 57.87
CA ALA A 1101 43.74 -45.89 56.75
C ALA A 1101 43.12 -45.47 55.42
N LEU A 1102 43.98 -45.28 54.41
CA LEU A 1102 43.56 -45.07 53.04
C LEU A 1102 43.37 -46.41 52.35
N LEU A 1103 42.24 -46.53 51.64
CA LEU A 1103 41.92 -47.68 50.81
C LEU A 1103 41.69 -47.19 49.38
N LEU A 1104 42.27 -47.91 48.42
CA LEU A 1104 42.06 -47.68 47.00
C LEU A 1104 40.90 -48.54 46.52
N TRP A 1105 39.94 -47.94 45.83
CA TRP A 1105 38.86 -48.64 45.16
C TRP A 1105 39.36 -49.31 43.88
N ASN A 1106 39.11 -50.61 43.75
CA ASN A 1106 39.36 -51.36 42.54
C ASN A 1106 38.06 -51.50 41.75
N GLU A 1107 37.97 -50.80 40.63
CA GLU A 1107 36.77 -50.82 39.78
C GLU A 1107 36.46 -52.18 39.16
N LYS A 1108 37.47 -53.02 38.90
CA LYS A 1108 37.28 -54.32 38.26
C LYS A 1108 36.66 -55.33 39.23
N ASP A 1109 37.21 -55.35 40.44
CA ASP A 1109 36.81 -56.33 41.44
C ASP A 1109 35.70 -55.80 42.36
N LYS A 1110 35.34 -54.51 42.24
CA LYS A 1110 34.39 -53.79 43.09
C LYS A 1110 34.68 -53.98 44.59
N THR A 1111 35.96 -53.90 44.94
CA THR A 1111 36.47 -54.06 46.31
C THR A 1111 37.46 -52.96 46.69
N PHE A 1112 37.68 -52.79 47.99
CA PHE A 1112 38.70 -51.90 48.52
C PHE A 1112 40.00 -52.63 48.84
N GLN A 1113 41.11 -52.06 48.39
CA GLN A 1113 42.46 -52.51 48.72
C GLN A 1113 43.10 -51.59 49.76
N LEU A 1114 43.53 -52.16 50.89
CA LEU A 1114 44.25 -51.42 51.94
C LEU A 1114 45.61 -50.93 51.43
N ILE A 1115 45.81 -49.61 51.44
CA ILE A 1115 47.08 -48.96 51.13
C ILE A 1115 47.85 -48.65 52.43
N GLY A 1116 47.13 -48.39 53.51
CA GLY A 1116 47.67 -48.01 54.81
C GLY A 1116 47.65 -46.50 54.98
N GLY A 1117 48.55 -45.96 55.82
CA GLY A 1117 48.65 -44.53 56.06
C GLY A 1117 49.33 -44.22 57.38
N THR A 1118 50.04 -43.10 57.42
CA THR A 1118 50.58 -42.53 58.65
C THR A 1118 49.66 -41.40 59.07
N MET A 1119 49.03 -41.57 60.23
CA MET A 1119 48.15 -40.56 60.81
C MET A 1119 48.96 -39.54 61.59
N ASP A 1120 48.83 -38.26 61.24
CA ASP A 1120 49.33 -37.12 62.01
C ASP A 1120 48.16 -36.51 62.78
N LYS A 1121 48.02 -36.92 64.05
CA LYS A 1121 46.93 -36.46 64.93
C LYS A 1121 46.98 -34.95 65.21
N ALA A 1122 48.16 -34.32 65.15
CA ALA A 1122 48.30 -32.88 65.43
C ALA A 1122 47.84 -32.01 64.26
N LYS A 1123 47.92 -32.54 63.03
CA LYS A 1123 47.46 -31.86 61.81
C LYS A 1123 46.11 -32.38 61.28
N GLY A 1124 45.51 -33.37 61.94
CA GLY A 1124 44.27 -34.00 61.50
C GLY A 1124 44.37 -34.58 60.08
N SER A 1125 45.45 -35.29 59.75
CA SER A 1125 45.66 -35.81 58.38
C SER A 1125 46.21 -37.23 58.34
N VAL A 1126 45.92 -37.93 57.24
CA VAL A 1126 46.50 -39.24 56.92
C VAL A 1126 47.29 -39.14 55.63
N ALA A 1127 48.56 -39.54 55.68
CA ALA A 1127 49.45 -39.55 54.53
C ALA A 1127 49.86 -40.97 54.13
N ALA A 1128 49.81 -41.30 52.83
CA ALA A 1128 50.29 -42.58 52.32
C ALA A 1128 51.03 -42.45 50.98
N PRO A 1129 52.13 -43.20 50.77
CA PRO A 1129 52.77 -43.27 49.47
C PRO A 1129 51.92 -44.11 48.50
N VAL A 1130 51.79 -43.63 47.26
CA VAL A 1130 51.02 -44.27 46.19
C VAL A 1130 51.83 -44.35 44.89
N THR A 1131 51.56 -45.39 44.11
CA THR A 1131 52.21 -45.64 42.81
C THR A 1131 51.26 -45.48 41.62
N GLN A 1132 49.99 -45.19 41.88
CA GLN A 1132 48.97 -44.89 40.88
C GLN A 1132 47.98 -43.85 41.43
N LEU A 1133 47.25 -43.19 40.55
CA LEU A 1133 46.05 -42.43 40.90
C LEU A 1133 44.82 -43.34 40.84
N GLY A 1134 43.72 -42.89 41.46
CA GLY A 1134 42.51 -43.68 41.62
C GLY A 1134 41.55 -43.04 42.60
N ARG A 1135 40.48 -43.77 42.93
CA ARG A 1135 39.51 -43.36 43.93
C ARG A 1135 39.93 -43.86 45.31
N TYR A 1136 40.17 -42.96 46.24
CA TYR A 1136 40.64 -43.29 47.59
C TYR A 1136 39.58 -42.93 48.62
N ALA A 1137 39.28 -43.88 49.51
CA ALA A 1137 38.42 -43.67 50.68
C ALA A 1137 39.25 -43.72 51.95
N LEU A 1138 38.96 -42.82 52.88
CA LEU A 1138 39.49 -42.85 54.23
C LEU A 1138 38.52 -43.70 55.09
N MET A 1139 39.01 -44.76 55.71
CA MET A 1139 38.17 -45.62 56.56
C MET A 1139 38.77 -45.82 57.94
N ARG A 1140 37.87 -46.02 58.92
CA ARG A 1140 38.21 -46.37 60.30
C ARG A 1140 38.41 -47.87 60.43
N MET A 1141 39.55 -48.30 60.97
CA MET A 1141 39.83 -49.69 61.29
C MET A 1141 39.29 -50.03 62.69
N LYS A 1142 38.34 -50.98 62.78
CA LYS A 1142 37.77 -51.44 64.05
C LYS A 1142 38.79 -52.29 64.80
N THR A 1143 39.23 -51.85 65.98
CA THR A 1143 40.03 -52.71 66.87
C THR A 1143 39.11 -53.75 67.53
N ALA A 1144 39.34 -55.03 67.22
CA ALA A 1144 38.63 -56.13 67.87
C ALA A 1144 39.10 -56.30 69.33
N LEU A 1145 38.13 -56.27 70.25
CA LEU A 1145 38.27 -56.67 71.64
C LEU A 1145 38.72 -58.15 71.76
N ASN A 1146 39.62 -58.38 72.71
CA ASN A 1146 40.23 -59.66 73.09
C ASN A 1146 39.28 -60.86 73.12
N SER A 1147 39.71 -61.97 72.50
CA SER A 1147 39.60 -63.31 73.09
C SER A 1147 40.56 -64.28 72.37
N GLY A 1148 41.27 -65.13 73.13
CA GLY A 1148 41.97 -66.30 72.58
C GLY A 1148 43.45 -66.41 72.93
N THR A 1149 43.72 -67.07 74.05
CA THR A 1149 44.99 -67.69 74.45
C THR A 1149 45.46 -68.77 73.45
N ASP A 1150 46.74 -69.13 73.54
CA ASP A 1150 47.47 -70.21 72.80
C ASP A 1150 48.17 -69.85 71.48
N ALA A 1151 48.98 -68.78 71.49
CA ALA A 1151 50.01 -68.59 70.46
C ALA A 1151 51.43 -68.84 71.01
N SER A 1152 52.19 -69.72 70.35
CA SER A 1152 53.62 -69.98 70.61
C SER A 1152 54.51 -68.73 70.58
N LEU A 1153 54.13 -67.73 69.77
CA LEU A 1153 54.75 -66.40 69.63
C LEU A 1153 53.65 -65.31 69.62
N SER A 1154 53.71 -64.36 70.56
CA SER A 1154 52.60 -63.41 70.80
C SER A 1154 52.96 -61.93 70.69
N ASP A 1155 54.25 -61.55 70.67
CA ASP A 1155 54.67 -60.15 70.54
C ASP A 1155 56.07 -60.04 69.89
N LEU A 1156 56.32 -58.98 69.13
CA LEU A 1156 57.61 -58.65 68.50
C LEU A 1156 57.79 -57.12 68.42
N ALA A 1157 58.88 -56.60 68.98
CA ALA A 1157 59.26 -55.20 68.99
C ALA A 1157 60.74 -55.02 68.60
N CYS A 1158 61.05 -53.91 67.92
CA CYS A 1158 62.42 -53.50 67.59
C CYS A 1158 62.62 -52.07 68.09
N GLN A 1159 63.60 -51.82 68.96
CA GLN A 1159 63.89 -50.49 69.51
C GLN A 1159 65.39 -50.16 69.60
N PRO A 1160 65.82 -48.96 69.16
CA PRO A 1160 65.01 -48.00 68.40
C PRO A 1160 64.69 -48.54 66.99
N ARG A 1161 63.56 -48.10 66.41
CA ARG A 1161 63.15 -48.54 65.05
C ARG A 1161 64.01 -47.94 63.95
N VAL A 1162 64.75 -46.88 64.25
CA VAL A 1162 65.76 -46.25 63.39
C VAL A 1162 67.04 -46.18 64.22
N PHE A 1163 68.16 -46.65 63.67
CA PHE A 1163 69.45 -46.60 64.36
C PHE A 1163 70.62 -46.48 63.38
N SER A 1164 71.75 -45.96 63.86
CA SER A 1164 72.97 -45.79 63.09
C SER A 1164 74.14 -46.67 63.58
N PRO A 1165 74.50 -47.73 62.83
CA PRO A 1165 75.66 -48.57 63.14
C PRO A 1165 76.98 -47.80 63.19
N LYS A 1166 77.13 -46.74 62.37
CA LYS A 1166 78.32 -45.88 62.37
C LYS A 1166 78.48 -45.08 63.67
N ARG A 1167 77.38 -44.77 64.36
CA ARG A 1167 77.38 -44.08 65.66
C ARG A 1167 77.45 -45.05 66.85
N GLY A 1168 77.62 -46.36 66.59
CA GLY A 1168 77.65 -47.40 67.62
C GLY A 1168 76.27 -47.78 68.18
N GLU A 1169 75.19 -47.34 67.54
CA GLU A 1169 73.83 -47.69 67.94
C GLU A 1169 73.46 -49.10 67.45
N CYS A 1170 72.52 -49.74 68.14
CA CYS A 1170 72.02 -51.07 67.78
C CYS A 1170 70.51 -51.17 68.03
N ALA A 1171 69.82 -52.02 67.25
CA ALA A 1171 68.42 -52.33 67.46
C ALA A 1171 68.26 -53.52 68.40
N ARG A 1172 67.51 -53.35 69.49
CA ARG A 1172 67.05 -54.43 70.36
C ARG A 1172 65.79 -55.03 69.79
N ILE A 1173 65.83 -56.33 69.50
CA ILE A 1173 64.74 -57.13 68.96
C ILE A 1173 64.17 -57.95 70.11
N SER A 1174 63.02 -57.55 70.63
CA SER A 1174 62.35 -58.19 71.76
C SER A 1174 61.09 -58.92 71.29
N PHE A 1175 60.89 -60.16 71.73
CA PHE A 1175 59.69 -60.93 71.40
C PHE A 1175 59.26 -61.83 72.56
N ARG A 1176 57.96 -62.15 72.64
CA ARG A 1176 57.40 -62.96 73.74
C ARG A 1176 57.01 -64.35 73.28
N LEU A 1177 57.54 -65.36 73.96
CA LEU A 1177 57.20 -66.76 73.74
C LEU A 1177 56.11 -67.22 74.71
N GLY A 1178 55.06 -67.82 74.17
CA GLY A 1178 53.94 -68.39 74.92
C GLY A 1178 54.26 -69.76 75.55
N GLN A 1179 55.25 -70.47 75.01
CA GLN A 1179 55.83 -71.72 75.53
C GLN A 1179 57.32 -71.80 75.15
N ALA A 1180 58.11 -72.66 75.81
CA ALA A 1180 59.50 -72.84 75.44
C ALA A 1180 59.61 -73.52 74.06
N SER A 1181 60.39 -72.99 73.13
CA SER A 1181 60.43 -73.45 71.73
C SER A 1181 61.72 -73.09 71.02
N ASP A 1182 62.02 -73.76 69.90
CA ASP A 1182 63.13 -73.41 69.03
C ASP A 1182 62.84 -72.14 68.23
N VAL A 1183 63.73 -71.16 68.34
CA VAL A 1183 63.58 -69.85 67.70
C VAL A 1183 64.68 -69.62 66.67
N THR A 1184 64.26 -69.13 65.50
CA THR A 1184 65.15 -68.60 64.46
C THR A 1184 64.83 -67.12 64.19
N VAL A 1185 65.83 -66.25 64.30
CA VAL A 1185 65.71 -64.81 64.01
C VAL A 1185 66.65 -64.42 62.88
N LYS A 1186 66.06 -63.90 61.79
CA LYS A 1186 66.76 -63.51 60.56
C LYS A 1186 66.39 -62.10 60.13
N ILE A 1187 67.26 -61.46 59.37
CA ILE A 1187 67.09 -60.08 58.89
C ILE A 1187 67.26 -60.07 57.38
N TYR A 1188 66.31 -59.46 56.69
CA TYR A 1188 66.27 -59.36 55.24
C TYR A 1188 66.26 -57.90 54.80
N ASN A 1189 66.75 -57.61 53.60
CA ASN A 1189 66.46 -56.32 52.97
C ASN A 1189 65.03 -56.33 52.36
N MET A 1190 64.53 -55.17 51.92
CA MET A 1190 63.20 -55.06 51.29
C MET A 1190 63.03 -55.88 50.00
N ALA A 1191 64.13 -56.33 49.38
CA ALA A 1191 64.12 -57.23 48.23
C ALA A 1191 64.06 -58.73 48.62
N GLY A 1192 63.91 -59.05 49.92
CA GLY A 1192 63.79 -60.42 50.43
C GLY A 1192 65.10 -61.20 50.51
N ARG A 1193 66.28 -60.56 50.30
CA ARG A 1193 67.59 -61.21 50.45
C ARG A 1193 68.03 -61.22 51.91
N LEU A 1194 68.47 -62.38 52.40
CA LEU A 1194 68.98 -62.54 53.76
C LEU A 1194 70.24 -61.68 53.94
N LYS A 1195 70.28 -60.94 55.05
CA LYS A 1195 71.38 -60.08 55.43
C LYS A 1195 72.07 -60.54 56.70
N ARG A 1196 71.31 -61.03 57.68
CA ARG A 1196 71.89 -61.54 58.93
C ARG A 1196 71.02 -62.62 59.54
N THR A 1197 71.62 -63.69 60.02
CA THR A 1197 71.00 -64.60 60.98
C THR A 1197 71.48 -64.25 62.39
N LEU A 1198 70.57 -63.78 63.26
CA LEU A 1198 70.90 -63.43 64.65
C LEU A 1198 70.84 -64.64 65.57
N GLN A 1199 69.89 -65.54 65.30
CA GLN A 1199 69.72 -66.78 66.03
C GLN A 1199 69.18 -67.84 65.07
N LYS A 1200 69.69 -69.07 65.16
CA LYS A 1200 69.20 -70.22 64.41
C LYS A 1200 68.87 -71.35 65.37
N GLU A 1201 67.65 -71.88 65.28
CA GLU A 1201 67.18 -73.11 65.93
C GLU A 1201 67.69 -73.30 67.37
N ARG A 1202 67.44 -72.31 68.23
CA ARG A 1202 67.82 -72.39 69.64
C ARG A 1202 66.59 -72.46 70.52
N PHE A 1203 66.57 -73.46 71.37
CA PHE A 1203 65.53 -73.64 72.38
C PHE A 1203 65.59 -72.50 73.42
N MET A 1204 64.52 -71.71 73.50
CA MET A 1204 64.40 -70.57 74.40
C MET A 1204 63.23 -70.75 75.36
N SER A 1205 63.37 -70.26 76.59
CA SER A 1205 62.36 -70.39 77.65
C SER A 1205 61.11 -69.52 77.40
N GLN A 1206 60.00 -69.94 77.99
CA GLN A 1206 58.72 -69.22 78.00
C GLN A 1206 58.83 -67.89 78.77
N ALA A 1207 59.30 -66.85 78.09
CA ALA A 1207 59.48 -65.50 78.62
C ALA A 1207 59.66 -64.49 77.48
N TRP A 1208 59.86 -63.22 77.84
CA TRP A 1208 60.41 -62.24 76.92
C TRP A 1208 61.85 -62.58 76.56
N GLN A 1209 62.14 -62.65 75.27
CA GLN A 1209 63.47 -62.81 74.72
C GLN A 1209 63.89 -61.50 74.07
N THR A 1210 65.17 -61.14 74.19
CA THR A 1210 65.73 -59.95 73.53
C THR A 1210 67.06 -60.28 72.88
N LEU A 1211 67.18 -60.00 71.59
CA LEU A 1211 68.39 -60.08 70.80
C LEU A 1211 68.81 -58.68 70.36
N VAL A 1212 70.08 -58.49 70.02
CA VAL A 1212 70.61 -57.21 69.55
C VAL A 1212 71.14 -57.35 68.13
N TRP A 1213 70.82 -56.37 67.29
CA TRP A 1213 71.42 -56.23 65.97
C TRP A 1213 72.16 -54.91 65.83
N GLU A 1214 73.45 -55.00 65.55
CA GLU A 1214 74.35 -53.86 65.37
C GLU A 1214 74.33 -53.30 63.93
N GLY A 1215 73.37 -53.72 63.09
CA GLY A 1215 73.26 -53.25 61.70
C GLY A 1215 74.36 -53.78 60.77
N ARG A 1216 74.89 -54.97 61.07
CA ARG A 1216 75.90 -55.68 60.25
C ARG A 1216 75.32 -56.91 59.58
N ASP A 1217 75.81 -57.24 58.37
CA ASP A 1217 75.47 -58.48 57.66
C ASP A 1217 76.25 -59.71 58.16
N GLU A 1218 76.09 -60.88 57.54
CA GLU A 1218 76.79 -62.13 57.93
C GLU A 1218 78.33 -62.01 57.84
N ASP A 1219 78.85 -61.19 56.93
CA ASP A 1219 80.28 -60.91 56.75
C ASP A 1219 80.80 -59.81 57.71
N GLN A 1220 80.00 -59.37 58.68
CA GLN A 1220 80.29 -58.31 59.65
C GLN A 1220 80.45 -56.91 59.04
N ARG A 1221 79.99 -56.69 57.81
CA ARG A 1221 79.98 -55.36 57.16
C ARG A 1221 78.72 -54.59 57.53
N ILE A 1222 78.83 -53.27 57.69
CA ILE A 1222 77.66 -52.41 57.94
C ILE A 1222 76.73 -52.45 56.72
N VAL A 1223 75.45 -52.72 56.94
CA VAL A 1223 74.47 -52.78 55.85
C VAL A 1223 74.11 -51.37 55.35
N PRO A 1224 73.82 -51.16 54.05
CA PRO A 1224 73.45 -49.84 53.51
C PRO A 1224 72.24 -49.19 54.18
N SER A 1225 72.11 -47.87 54.09
CA SER A 1225 70.96 -47.13 54.61
C SER A 1225 69.67 -47.61 53.93
N GLY A 1226 68.62 -47.88 54.71
CA GLY A 1226 67.35 -48.40 54.19
C GLY A 1226 66.56 -49.21 55.21
N ALA A 1227 65.37 -49.64 54.79
CA ALA A 1227 64.51 -50.50 55.59
C ALA A 1227 64.95 -51.98 55.50
N TYR A 1228 64.93 -52.65 56.65
CA TYR A 1228 65.21 -54.08 56.80
C TYR A 1228 64.07 -54.73 57.56
N ILE A 1229 63.81 -56.00 57.24
CA ILE A 1229 62.75 -56.80 57.85
C ILE A 1229 63.38 -57.81 58.78
N VAL A 1230 63.12 -57.67 60.07
CA VAL A 1230 63.42 -58.69 61.09
C VAL A 1230 62.31 -59.71 61.09
N VAL A 1231 62.67 -60.98 60.99
CA VAL A 1231 61.75 -62.12 60.96
C VAL A 1231 62.10 -63.06 62.12
N VAL A 1232 61.13 -63.34 62.97
CA VAL A 1232 61.20 -64.32 64.06
C VAL A 1232 60.31 -65.49 63.70
N ASN A 1233 60.91 -66.69 63.60
CA ASN A 1233 60.22 -67.94 63.36
C ASN A 1233 60.33 -68.83 64.60
N VAL A 1234 59.20 -69.38 65.03
CA VAL A 1234 59.08 -70.40 66.08
C VAL A 1234 58.21 -71.49 65.49
N ALA A 1235 58.65 -72.76 65.48
CA ALA A 1235 57.97 -73.95 64.93
C ALA A 1235 56.77 -73.73 63.95
N ASP A 1236 55.62 -73.26 64.44
CA ASP A 1236 54.34 -73.07 63.76
C ASP A 1236 53.97 -71.61 63.40
N LYS A 1237 54.74 -70.61 63.85
CA LYS A 1237 54.40 -69.19 63.74
C LYS A 1237 55.58 -68.29 63.33
N ARG A 1238 55.31 -67.36 62.42
CA ARG A 1238 56.26 -66.36 61.91
C ARG A 1238 55.75 -64.95 62.19
N MET A 1239 56.55 -64.12 62.85
CA MET A 1239 56.32 -62.68 62.98
C MET A 1239 57.43 -61.89 62.31
N GLN A 1240 57.09 -60.71 61.80
CA GLN A 1240 58.08 -59.83 61.17
C GLN A 1240 57.85 -58.37 61.54
N LYS A 1241 58.93 -57.59 61.59
CA LYS A 1241 58.90 -56.16 61.89
C LYS A 1241 60.00 -55.42 61.15
N SER A 1242 59.70 -54.21 60.68
CA SER A 1242 60.68 -53.38 59.98
C SER A 1242 61.52 -52.57 60.95
N VAL A 1243 62.81 -52.47 60.65
CA VAL A 1243 63.77 -51.56 61.29
C VAL A 1243 64.52 -50.80 60.20
N PHE A 1244 64.83 -49.53 60.41
CA PHE A 1244 65.53 -48.69 59.46
C PHE A 1244 66.97 -48.49 59.90
N VAL A 1245 67.92 -48.80 59.02
CA VAL A 1245 69.34 -48.48 59.23
C VAL A 1245 69.60 -47.16 58.53
N TRP A 1246 70.20 -46.22 59.25
CA TRP A 1246 70.62 -44.93 58.70
C TRP A 1246 72.12 -44.77 58.91
N ASN A 1247 72.89 -44.96 57.85
CA ASN A 1247 74.30 -44.58 57.80
C ASN A 1247 74.36 -43.14 57.31
N ASP A 1248 74.83 -42.23 58.18
CA ASP A 1248 75.31 -40.92 57.78
C ASP A 1248 76.41 -41.02 56.72
#